data_AF-M8BIK5-F1
#
_entry.id   AF-M8BIK5-F1
#
_cell.length_a   1.000
_cell.length_b   1.000
_cell.length_c   1.000
_cell.angle_alpha   90.00
_cell.angle_beta   90.00
_cell.angle_gamma   90.00
#
_symmetry.space_group_name_H-M   'P 1'
#
loop_
_entity.id
_entity.type
_entity.pdbx_description
1 polymer ?
#
loop_
_entity_poly.entity_id
_entity_poly.type
_entity_poly.pdbx_seq_one_letter_code
_entity_poly.pdbx_strand_id
1 'polypeptide(L)'
;MVLHYASGIADAHVGLPVRDAVVAVPPYFGQAERRALTQAAQLAGFNVLALVNEHAGAALQYGIDKDFSNESRHVIFYDMGSGSTYAALVYYSSYSAKEFGKTVSVNQFQVKDVRWNSKLGGLEMEMRLVNYFADQFNKQLGNGDDIRQSPKAMAKLKKQVKRTKEILSANTAAPISVESLYNDIDFRSTITREKFEELCADLWEQALTPIKDVLTHSGMKIGDIYAVELIGGATRVPKLQSKLQEFLGRSELDKHLDADEAIVLGASLHAANLSDGIKLNRKLGMIDGSTYGFVFEIDGPDYVKDESTDQVLVPRMKKMPIKLFRSIRHTKDFDVSLSYDKASELPPGVSSHKFAEYAISGLTETSEKYGSRNLSAPIKANLHFSLSRSGIISLDRAEAVIEITEWVEVPKKNVTLETNTTDETLSAESGTTDSKENSSSGSDADNSSTTNDESNVQDTITEKVLKKRTFRVPLKVTEKTAGPASTLSKELYSEAKSRLDVLNKKDAERRRTAELKNNLESYIYSMKEKLEESTDMLAVSTEQERESFTAKLSEVQDWLYMDGEEAQANEFQERLDQLKAMGDPILFRMSELKARPAACGSARLYLTELQKIVKNWDTSKPWLPKKRVDEVVSEADKLKTWLEEKEALQKSTPVHSSPAFTSEEVYQKVLALQNKVSSVNRIPKPKPKVEKKPAKEEANKEKTDSSESASSESESTEKPSESDAPEKNNDSEPESHDEL
;
A
#
# COMPACT_ATOMS: atom_id res chain seq x y z
N MET A 1 13.42 -10.87 4.76
CA MET A 1 14.59 -9.97 4.63
C MET A 1 14.31 -8.86 3.62
N VAL A 2 14.39 -9.05 2.30
CA VAL A 2 14.17 -7.96 1.31
C VAL A 2 12.85 -7.19 1.52
N LEU A 3 11.73 -7.90 1.68
CA LEU A 3 10.43 -7.29 1.97
C LEU A 3 10.38 -6.54 3.32
N HIS A 4 11.16 -6.97 4.32
CA HIS A 4 11.26 -6.28 5.62
C HIS A 4 12.08 -4.98 5.49
N TYR A 5 13.14 -4.98 4.69
CA TYR A 5 13.90 -3.78 4.35
C TYR A 5 13.05 -2.78 3.56
N ALA A 6 12.28 -3.25 2.56
CA ALA A 6 11.35 -2.40 1.81
C ALA A 6 10.25 -1.80 2.70
N SER A 7 9.68 -2.59 3.62
CA SER A 7 8.74 -2.10 4.63
C SER A 7 9.39 -1.03 5.52
N GLY A 8 10.64 -1.23 5.95
CA GLY A 8 11.37 -0.25 6.75
C GLY A 8 11.64 1.08 6.03
N ILE A 9 11.84 1.07 4.71
CA ILE A 9 11.92 2.31 3.91
C ILE A 9 10.56 3.02 3.88
N ALA A 10 9.47 2.28 3.67
CA ALA A 10 8.12 2.85 3.65
C ALA A 10 7.73 3.44 5.03
N ASP A 11 8.00 2.71 6.12
CA ASP A 11 7.80 3.15 7.50
C ASP A 11 8.58 4.44 7.79
N ALA A 12 9.84 4.53 7.32
CA ALA A 12 10.69 5.71 7.52
C ALA A 12 10.23 6.92 6.68
N HIS A 13 9.73 6.71 5.46
CA HIS A 13 9.23 7.78 4.60
C HIS A 13 7.90 8.35 5.08
N VAL A 14 6.98 7.50 5.56
CA VAL A 14 5.65 7.90 6.05
C VAL A 14 5.68 8.36 7.51
N GLY A 15 6.68 7.92 8.29
CA GLY A 15 6.77 8.15 9.74
C GLY A 15 5.81 7.29 10.57
N LEU A 16 5.09 6.35 9.94
CA LEU A 16 4.13 5.44 10.56
C LEU A 16 4.27 4.02 9.98
N PRO A 17 4.02 2.95 10.75
CA PRO A 17 4.15 1.58 10.25
C PRO A 17 3.15 1.24 9.14
N VAL A 18 3.65 0.82 7.98
CA VAL A 18 2.85 0.38 6.84
C VAL A 18 2.46 -1.10 7.03
N ARG A 19 1.16 -1.38 7.11
CA ARG A 19 0.63 -2.72 7.44
C ARG A 19 -0.01 -3.47 6.29
N ASP A 20 -0.42 -2.78 5.24
CA ASP A 20 -1.08 -3.34 4.07
C ASP A 20 -0.34 -2.93 2.80
N ALA A 21 -0.10 -3.88 1.90
CA ALA A 21 0.58 -3.63 0.64
C ALA A 21 -0.04 -4.43 -0.51
N VAL A 22 0.11 -3.91 -1.74
CA VAL A 22 -0.01 -4.70 -2.97
C VAL A 22 1.41 -4.93 -3.49
N VAL A 23 1.70 -6.15 -3.93
CA VAL A 23 3.02 -6.52 -4.45
C VAL A 23 2.90 -6.87 -5.92
N ALA A 24 3.69 -6.23 -6.78
CA ALA A 24 3.78 -6.58 -8.20
C ALA A 24 4.52 -7.91 -8.38
N VAL A 25 4.04 -8.75 -9.29
CA VAL A 25 4.66 -10.05 -9.62
C VAL A 25 4.73 -10.28 -11.14
N PRO A 26 5.76 -10.99 -11.63
CA PRO A 26 5.83 -11.35 -13.04
C PRO A 26 4.64 -12.19 -13.50
N PRO A 27 4.18 -12.05 -14.76
CA PRO A 27 3.01 -12.78 -15.28
C PRO A 27 3.18 -14.30 -15.23
N TYR A 28 4.43 -14.79 -15.26
CA TYR A 28 4.79 -16.20 -15.20
C TYR A 28 4.91 -16.78 -13.78
N PHE A 29 4.60 -16.01 -12.72
CA PHE A 29 4.55 -16.57 -11.36
C PHE A 29 3.37 -17.54 -11.23
N GLY A 30 3.67 -18.77 -10.82
CA GLY A 30 2.70 -19.82 -10.56
C GLY A 30 2.20 -19.83 -9.12
N GLN A 31 1.56 -20.94 -8.74
CA GLN A 31 0.97 -21.13 -7.41
C GLN A 31 2.02 -21.20 -6.30
N ALA A 32 3.17 -21.84 -6.55
CA ALA A 32 4.24 -21.95 -5.57
C ALA A 32 4.85 -20.58 -5.24
N GLU A 33 5.18 -19.80 -6.28
CA GLU A 33 5.82 -18.50 -6.15
C GLU A 33 4.88 -17.49 -5.47
N ARG A 34 3.59 -17.47 -5.85
CA ARG A 34 2.57 -16.60 -5.24
C ARG A 34 2.29 -16.94 -3.77
N ARG A 35 2.20 -18.24 -3.43
CA ARG A 35 2.06 -18.71 -2.04
C ARG A 35 3.31 -18.39 -1.21
N ALA A 36 4.51 -18.59 -1.77
CA ALA A 36 5.77 -18.29 -1.08
C ALA A 36 5.93 -16.79 -0.82
N LEU A 37 5.58 -15.92 -1.79
CA LEU A 37 5.68 -14.48 -1.64
C LEU A 37 4.71 -13.93 -0.58
N THR A 38 3.47 -14.43 -0.54
CA THR A 38 2.50 -14.09 0.52
C THR A 38 3.02 -14.48 1.91
N GLN A 39 3.62 -15.67 2.05
CA GLN A 39 4.22 -16.11 3.32
C GLN A 39 5.47 -15.29 3.69
N ALA A 40 6.29 -14.90 2.72
CA ALA A 40 7.44 -14.04 2.93
C ALA A 40 7.05 -12.62 3.41
N ALA A 41 5.91 -12.10 2.94
CA ALA A 41 5.33 -10.84 3.43
C ALA A 41 4.79 -10.96 4.86
N GLN A 42 4.08 -12.05 5.19
CA GLN A 42 3.64 -12.34 6.56
C GLN A 42 4.83 -12.42 7.54
N LEU A 43 5.93 -13.07 7.12
CA LEU A 43 7.19 -13.08 7.89
C LEU A 43 7.90 -11.72 7.95
N ALA A 44 7.64 -10.81 7.00
CA ALA A 44 8.18 -9.45 7.01
C ALA A 44 7.39 -8.47 7.90
N GLY A 45 6.14 -8.80 8.26
CA GLY A 45 5.31 -8.04 9.20
C GLY A 45 4.19 -7.20 8.58
N PHE A 46 3.82 -7.45 7.32
CA PHE A 46 2.71 -6.78 6.64
C PHE A 46 1.79 -7.76 5.89
N ASN A 47 0.57 -7.32 5.59
CA ASN A 47 -0.47 -8.03 4.89
C ASN A 47 -0.44 -7.73 3.39
N VAL A 48 -0.72 -8.75 2.56
CA VAL A 48 -0.76 -8.63 1.09
C VAL A 48 -2.22 -8.54 0.67
N LEU A 49 -2.68 -7.33 0.34
CA LEU A 49 -4.03 -7.08 -0.17
C LEU A 49 -4.26 -7.80 -1.51
N ALA A 50 -3.26 -7.74 -2.40
CA ALA A 50 -3.23 -8.47 -3.66
C ALA A 50 -1.78 -8.67 -4.15
N LEU A 51 -1.56 -9.76 -4.89
CA LEU A 51 -0.45 -9.86 -5.84
C LEU A 51 -0.96 -9.42 -7.21
N VAL A 52 -0.55 -8.24 -7.67
CA VAL A 52 -0.92 -7.71 -8.99
C VAL A 52 0.12 -8.14 -10.01
N ASN A 53 -0.30 -8.55 -11.21
CA ASN A 53 0.69 -8.83 -12.26
C ASN A 53 1.31 -7.51 -12.75
N GLU A 54 2.61 -7.52 -13.08
CA GLU A 54 3.36 -6.34 -13.55
C GLU A 54 2.63 -5.59 -14.68
N HIS A 55 2.14 -6.32 -15.68
CA HIS A 55 1.36 -5.75 -16.80
C HIS A 55 0.05 -5.08 -16.38
N ALA A 56 -0.58 -5.55 -15.30
CA ALA A 56 -1.83 -4.98 -14.80
C ALA A 56 -1.57 -3.71 -13.95
N GLY A 57 -0.43 -3.66 -13.25
CA GLY A 57 0.07 -2.43 -12.62
C GLY A 57 0.34 -1.35 -13.67
N ALA A 58 1.16 -1.66 -14.68
CA ALA A 58 1.43 -0.77 -15.80
C ALA A 58 0.15 -0.28 -16.51
N ALA A 59 -0.80 -1.19 -16.75
CA ALA A 59 -2.07 -0.84 -17.38
C ALA A 59 -2.95 0.09 -16.52
N LEU A 60 -2.95 -0.10 -15.20
CA LEU A 60 -3.65 0.79 -14.28
C LEU A 60 -3.04 2.20 -14.30
N GLN A 61 -1.72 2.32 -14.27
CA GLN A 61 -1.02 3.61 -14.37
C GLN A 61 -1.27 4.29 -15.73
N TYR A 62 -1.29 3.54 -16.83
CA TYR A 62 -1.57 4.08 -18.17
C TYR A 62 -2.97 4.67 -18.31
N GLY A 63 -3.97 4.00 -17.72
CA GLY A 63 -5.37 4.32 -17.91
C GLY A 63 -5.97 5.33 -16.93
N ILE A 64 -5.32 5.61 -15.79
CA ILE A 64 -5.94 6.39 -14.70
C ILE A 64 -6.28 7.84 -15.08
N ASP A 65 -5.47 8.46 -15.94
CA ASP A 65 -5.64 9.84 -16.40
C ASP A 65 -6.14 9.95 -17.86
N LYS A 66 -6.58 8.83 -18.45
CA LYS A 66 -7.08 8.78 -19.83
C LYS A 66 -8.58 8.55 -19.86
N ASP A 67 -9.24 9.16 -20.86
CA ASP A 67 -10.66 8.94 -21.12
C ASP A 67 -10.87 7.93 -22.25
N PHE A 68 -11.75 6.96 -22.01
CA PHE A 68 -12.16 5.91 -22.94
C PHE A 68 -13.69 5.92 -23.13
N SER A 69 -14.35 7.04 -22.82
CA SER A 69 -15.80 7.26 -23.00
C SER A 69 -16.25 7.09 -24.46
N ASN A 70 -15.46 7.58 -25.41
CA ASN A 70 -15.80 7.63 -26.84
C ASN A 70 -15.03 6.64 -27.72
N GLU A 71 -13.96 6.03 -27.19
CA GLU A 71 -13.07 5.15 -27.96
C GLU A 71 -12.55 3.98 -27.12
N SER A 72 -12.45 2.80 -27.75
CA SER A 72 -11.75 1.65 -27.18
C SER A 72 -10.42 1.41 -27.87
N ARG A 73 -9.36 1.06 -27.12
CA ARG A 73 -7.99 1.00 -27.64
C ARG A 73 -7.28 -0.29 -27.21
N HIS A 74 -6.57 -0.91 -28.14
CA HIS A 74 -5.69 -2.05 -27.88
C HIS A 74 -4.26 -1.58 -27.70
N VAL A 75 -3.69 -1.76 -26.51
CA VAL A 75 -2.32 -1.36 -26.17
C VAL A 75 -1.53 -2.60 -25.81
N ILE A 76 -0.30 -2.72 -26.31
CA ILE A 76 0.65 -3.74 -25.85
C ILE A 76 1.61 -3.07 -24.87
N PHE A 77 1.73 -3.63 -23.66
CA PHE A 77 2.84 -3.32 -22.76
C PHE A 77 3.95 -4.31 -23.04
N TYR A 78 5.11 -3.82 -23.49
CA TYR A 78 6.31 -4.62 -23.71
C TYR A 78 7.31 -4.30 -22.59
N ASP A 79 7.54 -5.26 -21.71
CA ASP A 79 8.55 -5.15 -20.65
C ASP A 79 9.81 -5.93 -21.02
N MET A 80 10.97 -5.31 -20.75
CA MET A 80 12.21 -6.06 -20.55
C MET A 80 12.96 -5.55 -19.32
N GLY A 81 12.73 -6.21 -18.19
CA GLY A 81 13.50 -6.06 -16.97
C GLY A 81 14.89 -6.72 -17.02
N SER A 82 15.41 -7.08 -15.83
CA SER A 82 16.75 -7.68 -15.70
C SER A 82 16.81 -9.16 -16.09
N GLY A 83 15.85 -9.98 -15.64
CA GLY A 83 15.85 -11.44 -15.85
C GLY A 83 14.83 -11.97 -16.86
N SER A 84 13.81 -11.18 -17.20
CA SER A 84 12.68 -11.62 -18.02
C SER A 84 12.18 -10.54 -18.96
N THR A 85 11.51 -10.99 -20.03
CA THR A 85 10.84 -10.16 -21.04
C THR A 85 9.38 -10.60 -21.13
N TYR A 86 8.42 -9.68 -21.24
CA TYR A 86 7.05 -10.04 -21.57
C TYR A 86 6.39 -9.03 -22.52
N ALA A 87 5.33 -9.47 -23.19
CA ALA A 87 4.38 -8.61 -23.87
C ALA A 87 2.97 -8.92 -23.35
N ALA A 88 2.17 -7.90 -23.07
CA ALA A 88 0.80 -8.04 -22.59
C ALA A 88 -0.16 -7.17 -23.42
N LEU A 89 -1.15 -7.80 -24.05
CA LEU A 89 -2.22 -7.11 -24.78
C LEU A 89 -3.33 -6.70 -23.82
N VAL A 90 -3.58 -5.40 -23.75
CA VAL A 90 -4.60 -4.78 -22.92
C VAL A 90 -5.61 -4.04 -23.78
N TYR A 91 -6.88 -4.17 -23.46
CA TYR A 91 -7.99 -3.50 -24.12
C TYR A 91 -8.63 -2.49 -23.17
N TYR A 92 -8.51 -1.21 -23.50
CA TYR A 92 -9.16 -0.10 -22.79
C TYR A 92 -10.53 0.20 -23.39
N SER A 93 -11.49 0.50 -22.52
CA SER A 93 -12.87 0.83 -22.87
C SER A 93 -13.53 1.58 -21.71
N SER A 94 -14.79 1.97 -21.86
CA SER A 94 -15.61 2.45 -20.75
C SER A 94 -16.90 1.63 -20.64
N TYR A 95 -17.59 1.77 -19.51
CA TYR A 95 -18.94 1.23 -19.31
C TYR A 95 -19.79 2.20 -18.49
N SER A 96 -21.09 2.22 -18.76
CA SER A 96 -22.05 3.06 -18.02
C SER A 96 -22.38 2.41 -16.66
N ALA A 97 -22.10 3.13 -15.57
CA ALA A 97 -22.50 2.75 -14.21
C ALA A 97 -23.51 3.75 -13.64
N LYS A 98 -24.23 3.38 -12.58
CA LYS A 98 -25.06 4.31 -11.80
C LYS A 98 -24.34 4.64 -10.49
N GLU A 99 -23.86 5.88 -10.34
CA GLU A 99 -23.38 6.41 -9.06
C GLU A 99 -24.35 7.50 -8.58
N PHE A 100 -24.85 7.36 -7.34
CA PHE A 100 -25.81 8.29 -6.71
C PHE A 100 -27.04 8.63 -7.59
N GLY A 101 -27.54 7.64 -8.35
CA GLY A 101 -28.68 7.79 -9.25
C GLY A 101 -28.38 8.43 -10.61
N LYS A 102 -27.15 8.93 -10.84
CA LYS A 102 -26.70 9.46 -12.13
C LYS A 102 -25.98 8.38 -12.93
N THR A 103 -26.23 8.32 -14.24
CA THR A 103 -25.41 7.51 -15.15
C THR A 103 -24.07 8.20 -15.35
N VAL A 104 -22.98 7.52 -15.01
CA VAL A 104 -21.61 7.96 -15.19
C VAL A 104 -20.87 6.97 -16.09
N SER A 105 -20.02 7.48 -16.98
CA SER A 105 -19.10 6.62 -17.73
C SER A 105 -17.91 6.28 -16.83
N VAL A 106 -17.61 4.99 -16.68
CA VAL A 106 -16.50 4.48 -15.88
C VAL A 106 -15.51 3.81 -16.81
N ASN A 107 -14.28 4.31 -16.83
CA ASN A 107 -13.21 3.74 -17.63
C ASN A 107 -12.78 2.38 -17.05
N GLN A 108 -12.36 1.46 -17.91
CA GLN A 108 -11.87 0.15 -17.54
C GLN A 108 -10.80 -0.36 -18.52
N PHE A 109 -10.02 -1.34 -18.08
CA PHE A 109 -9.19 -2.15 -18.96
C PHE A 109 -9.41 -3.64 -18.71
N GLN A 110 -9.22 -4.43 -19.77
CA GLN A 110 -9.12 -5.89 -19.69
C GLN A 110 -7.80 -6.36 -20.28
N VAL A 111 -7.03 -7.14 -19.51
CA VAL A 111 -5.90 -7.91 -20.04
C VAL A 111 -6.46 -9.06 -20.89
N LYS A 112 -6.09 -9.11 -22.17
CA LYS A 112 -6.58 -10.07 -23.15
C LYS A 112 -5.66 -11.27 -23.30
N ASP A 113 -4.34 -11.02 -23.38
CA ASP A 113 -3.31 -12.06 -23.33
C ASP A 113 -1.98 -11.49 -22.81
N VAL A 114 -1.10 -12.35 -22.32
CA VAL A 114 0.27 -12.02 -21.90
C VAL A 114 1.20 -13.20 -22.20
N ARG A 115 2.37 -12.94 -22.80
CA ARG A 115 3.39 -13.95 -23.15
C ARG A 115 4.76 -13.46 -22.71
N TRP A 116 5.69 -14.38 -22.47
CA TRP A 116 6.95 -14.07 -21.81
C TRP A 116 8.09 -14.97 -22.26
N ASN A 117 9.31 -14.45 -22.13
CA ASN A 117 10.53 -15.23 -22.04
C ASN A 117 11.15 -15.00 -20.65
N SER A 118 11.04 -16.00 -19.78
CA SER A 118 11.46 -15.92 -18.37
C SER A 118 12.97 -16.06 -18.15
N LYS A 119 13.76 -16.21 -19.22
CA LYS A 119 15.22 -16.37 -19.19
C LYS A 119 15.96 -15.28 -19.97
N LEU A 120 15.24 -14.29 -20.50
CA LEU A 120 15.78 -13.23 -21.34
C LEU A 120 15.52 -11.88 -20.70
N GLY A 121 16.58 -11.12 -20.43
CA GLY A 121 16.49 -9.75 -19.96
C GLY A 121 17.85 -9.07 -19.99
N GLY A 122 17.95 -7.88 -19.37
CA GLY A 122 19.16 -7.09 -19.35
C GLY A 122 20.40 -7.78 -18.75
N LEU A 123 20.23 -8.78 -17.87
CA LEU A 123 21.32 -9.57 -17.29
C LEU A 123 22.01 -10.44 -18.33
N GLU A 124 21.28 -11.00 -19.31
CA GLU A 124 21.88 -11.91 -20.28
C GLU A 124 22.75 -11.14 -21.29
N MET A 125 22.35 -9.90 -21.61
CA MET A 125 23.19 -8.93 -22.31
C MET A 125 24.46 -8.56 -21.51
N GLU A 126 24.33 -8.34 -20.19
CA GLU A 126 25.49 -8.12 -19.30
C GLU A 126 26.41 -9.33 -19.28
N MET A 127 25.88 -10.55 -19.24
CA MET A 127 26.70 -11.77 -19.23
C MET A 127 27.49 -11.98 -20.53
N ARG A 128 27.03 -11.47 -21.69
CA ARG A 128 27.85 -11.44 -22.92
C ARG A 128 29.05 -10.52 -22.79
N LEU A 129 28.83 -9.32 -22.27
CA LEU A 129 29.90 -8.35 -21.99
C LEU A 129 30.88 -8.88 -20.92
N VAL A 130 30.39 -9.46 -19.82
CA VAL A 130 31.20 -10.06 -18.76
C VAL A 130 32.10 -11.16 -19.33
N ASN A 131 31.57 -12.06 -20.15
CA ASN A 131 32.38 -13.12 -20.75
C ASN A 131 33.41 -12.56 -21.75
N TYR A 132 33.00 -11.63 -22.62
CA TYR A 132 33.90 -10.96 -23.56
C TYR A 132 35.10 -10.29 -22.86
N PHE A 133 34.85 -9.55 -21.77
CA PHE A 133 35.90 -8.89 -21.01
C PHE A 133 36.72 -9.84 -20.14
N ALA A 134 36.12 -10.91 -19.62
CA ALA A 134 36.87 -11.97 -18.94
C ALA A 134 37.85 -12.67 -19.91
N ASP A 135 37.44 -12.92 -21.15
CA ASP A 135 38.34 -13.50 -22.17
C ASP A 135 39.45 -12.53 -22.60
N GLN A 136 39.19 -11.22 -22.62
CA GLN A 136 40.24 -10.22 -22.83
C GLN A 136 41.25 -10.21 -21.66
N PHE A 137 40.77 -10.22 -20.42
CA PHE A 137 41.65 -10.18 -19.25
C PHE A 137 42.43 -11.48 -19.06
N ASN A 138 41.82 -12.65 -19.28
CA ASN A 138 42.55 -13.93 -19.26
C ASN A 138 43.68 -13.97 -20.31
N LYS A 139 43.46 -13.37 -21.50
CA LYS A 139 44.53 -13.18 -22.51
C LYS A 139 45.61 -12.20 -22.05
N GLN A 140 45.26 -11.14 -21.31
CA GLN A 140 46.21 -10.20 -20.70
C GLN A 140 47.04 -10.89 -19.60
N LEU A 141 46.47 -11.78 -18.80
CA LEU A 141 47.18 -12.54 -17.77
C LEU A 141 48.25 -13.47 -18.37
N GLY A 142 47.91 -14.18 -19.46
CA GLY A 142 48.83 -15.04 -20.21
C GLY A 142 49.40 -16.26 -19.44
N ASN A 143 49.07 -16.41 -18.16
CA ASN A 143 49.58 -17.45 -17.26
C ASN A 143 48.72 -18.72 -17.23
N GLY A 144 47.56 -18.72 -17.89
CA GLY A 144 46.60 -19.83 -17.92
C GLY A 144 45.47 -19.75 -16.87
N ASP A 145 45.46 -18.73 -16.01
CA ASP A 145 44.36 -18.52 -15.06
C ASP A 145 43.08 -18.07 -15.79
N ASP A 146 41.92 -18.47 -15.26
CA ASP A 146 40.61 -17.96 -15.66
C ASP A 146 39.97 -17.21 -14.49
N ILE A 147 39.78 -15.89 -14.62
CA ILE A 147 39.17 -15.08 -13.56
C ILE A 147 37.74 -15.49 -13.20
N ARG A 148 37.06 -16.27 -14.05
CA ARG A 148 35.74 -16.84 -13.73
C ARG A 148 35.78 -17.75 -12.50
N GLN A 149 36.95 -18.30 -12.16
CA GLN A 149 37.17 -19.07 -10.93
C GLN A 149 37.32 -18.20 -9.67
N SER A 150 37.41 -16.86 -9.82
CA SER A 150 37.51 -15.91 -8.71
C SER A 150 36.20 -15.13 -8.52
N PRO A 151 35.37 -15.47 -7.51
CA PRO A 151 34.12 -14.76 -7.23
C PRO A 151 34.32 -13.25 -6.99
N LYS A 152 35.45 -12.87 -6.36
CA LYS A 152 35.82 -11.48 -6.09
C LYS A 152 36.10 -10.70 -7.38
N ALA A 153 36.88 -11.28 -8.31
CA ALA A 153 37.16 -10.66 -9.60
C ALA A 153 35.88 -10.54 -10.44
N MET A 154 35.08 -11.60 -10.50
CA MET A 154 33.81 -11.61 -11.24
C MET A 154 32.79 -10.62 -10.67
N ALA A 155 32.73 -10.41 -9.35
CA ALA A 155 31.88 -9.39 -8.75
C ALA A 155 32.32 -7.97 -9.13
N LYS A 156 33.63 -7.67 -9.08
CA LYS A 156 34.19 -6.39 -9.58
C LYS A 156 33.86 -6.16 -11.05
N LEU A 157 34.11 -7.17 -11.90
CA LEU A 157 33.87 -7.07 -13.34
C LEU A 157 32.38 -6.88 -13.66
N LYS A 158 31.47 -7.67 -13.07
CA LYS A 158 30.02 -7.53 -13.25
C LYS A 158 29.52 -6.14 -12.88
N LYS A 159 29.97 -5.59 -11.74
CA LYS A 159 29.61 -4.23 -11.30
C LYS A 159 29.98 -3.18 -12.35
N GLN A 160 31.19 -3.26 -12.90
CA GLN A 160 31.64 -2.30 -13.92
C GLN A 160 30.94 -2.53 -15.27
N VAL A 161 30.73 -3.78 -15.68
CA VAL A 161 30.05 -4.13 -16.94
C VAL A 161 28.61 -3.60 -17.00
N LYS A 162 27.86 -3.67 -15.88
CA LYS A 162 26.52 -3.07 -15.80
C LYS A 162 26.57 -1.58 -16.18
N ARG A 163 27.49 -0.82 -15.56
CA ARG A 163 27.71 0.61 -15.87
C ARG A 163 28.14 0.83 -17.32
N THR A 164 29.03 -0.02 -17.85
CA THR A 164 29.44 0.05 -19.27
C THR A 164 28.26 -0.17 -20.21
N LYS A 165 27.34 -1.12 -19.95
CA LYS A 165 26.11 -1.33 -20.75
C LYS A 165 25.18 -0.12 -20.71
N GLU A 166 25.00 0.48 -19.54
CA GLU A 166 24.19 1.70 -19.35
C GLU A 166 24.78 2.86 -20.17
N ILE A 167 26.10 3.08 -20.12
CA ILE A 167 26.80 4.09 -20.93
C ILE A 167 26.60 3.84 -22.44
N LEU A 168 26.68 2.59 -22.91
CA LEU A 168 26.47 2.21 -24.32
C LEU A 168 25.03 2.46 -24.82
N SER A 169 24.06 2.58 -23.91
CA SER A 169 22.68 2.90 -24.30
C SER A 169 22.55 4.35 -24.77
N ALA A 170 23.35 5.27 -24.19
CA ALA A 170 23.45 6.67 -24.63
C ALA A 170 24.57 6.89 -25.67
N ASN A 171 25.75 6.29 -25.48
CA ASN A 171 26.96 6.55 -26.26
C ASN A 171 27.30 5.41 -27.24
N THR A 172 27.99 5.72 -28.34
CA THR A 172 28.45 4.72 -29.33
C THR A 172 29.68 3.94 -28.87
N ALA A 173 30.38 4.38 -27.83
CA ALA A 173 31.47 3.64 -27.20
C ALA A 173 31.53 3.90 -25.70
N ALA A 174 32.13 2.96 -24.95
CA ALA A 174 32.31 3.05 -23.51
C ALA A 174 33.66 2.46 -23.09
N PRO A 175 34.41 3.12 -22.19
CA PRO A 175 35.56 2.51 -21.54
C PRO A 175 35.12 1.51 -20.47
N ILE A 176 36.00 0.55 -20.18
CA ILE A 176 35.94 -0.29 -19.00
C ILE A 176 37.29 -0.21 -18.27
N SER A 177 37.24 0.11 -16.98
CA SER A 177 38.42 0.15 -16.11
C SER A 177 38.04 -0.51 -14.79
N VAL A 178 38.82 -1.49 -14.36
CA VAL A 178 38.66 -2.19 -13.08
C VAL A 178 40.01 -2.32 -12.40
N GLU A 179 40.19 -1.58 -11.32
CA GLU A 179 41.44 -1.55 -10.56
C GLU A 179 41.63 -2.82 -9.73
N SER A 180 42.86 -3.35 -9.76
CA SER A 180 43.25 -4.61 -9.08
C SER A 180 42.20 -5.72 -9.29
N LEU A 181 41.82 -5.98 -10.54
CA LEU A 181 40.75 -6.94 -10.87
C LEU A 181 41.07 -8.33 -10.30
N TYR A 182 42.31 -8.76 -10.44
CA TYR A 182 42.84 -10.03 -9.96
C TYR A 182 44.35 -9.91 -9.75
N ASN A 183 44.88 -10.45 -8.65
CA ASN A 183 46.32 -10.43 -8.29
C ASN A 183 46.99 -9.06 -8.47
N ASP A 184 46.31 -7.99 -8.05
CA ASP A 184 46.72 -6.59 -8.15
C ASP A 184 46.98 -6.06 -9.58
N ILE A 185 46.55 -6.81 -10.60
CA ILE A 185 46.58 -6.40 -12.01
C ILE A 185 45.30 -5.64 -12.35
N ASP A 186 45.47 -4.42 -12.88
CA ASP A 186 44.40 -3.61 -13.46
C ASP A 186 43.90 -4.19 -14.80
N PHE A 187 42.59 -4.08 -15.03
CA PHE A 187 42.00 -4.27 -16.35
C PHE A 187 41.55 -2.92 -16.92
N ARG A 188 42.04 -2.58 -18.11
CA ARG A 188 41.58 -1.41 -18.88
C ARG A 188 41.33 -1.83 -20.33
N SER A 189 40.15 -1.50 -20.84
CA SER A 189 39.74 -1.80 -22.23
C SER A 189 38.64 -0.83 -22.68
N THR A 190 38.19 -0.97 -23.92
CA THR A 190 37.07 -0.21 -24.49
C THR A 190 36.18 -1.14 -25.30
N ILE A 191 34.93 -0.73 -25.51
CA ILE A 191 34.00 -1.42 -26.41
C ILE A 191 33.11 -0.41 -27.13
N THR A 192 32.68 -0.72 -28.35
CA THR A 192 31.68 0.05 -29.09
C THR A 192 30.30 -0.57 -28.98
N ARG A 193 29.26 0.23 -29.23
CA ARG A 193 27.86 -0.22 -29.25
C ARG A 193 27.66 -1.31 -30.29
N GLU A 194 28.24 -1.16 -31.48
CA GLU A 194 28.15 -2.13 -32.57
C GLU A 194 28.70 -3.49 -32.13
N LYS A 195 29.82 -3.51 -31.38
CA LYS A 195 30.38 -4.76 -30.87
C LYS A 195 29.50 -5.39 -29.77
N PHE A 196 28.91 -4.59 -28.90
CA PHE A 196 27.92 -5.07 -27.93
C PHE A 196 26.69 -5.67 -28.61
N GLU A 197 26.18 -5.03 -29.67
CA GLU A 197 25.06 -5.51 -30.46
C GLU A 197 25.36 -6.84 -31.18
N GLU A 198 26.58 -7.01 -31.69
CA GLU A 198 27.09 -8.25 -32.29
C GLU A 198 27.16 -9.39 -31.27
N LEU A 199 27.69 -9.13 -30.06
CA LEU A 199 27.80 -10.11 -28.97
C LEU A 199 26.44 -10.63 -28.46
N CYS A 200 25.36 -9.91 -28.75
CA CYS A 200 23.98 -10.23 -28.36
C CYS A 200 23.08 -10.61 -29.55
N ALA A 201 23.66 -10.89 -30.73
CA ALA A 201 22.91 -11.08 -31.99
C ALA A 201 21.77 -12.12 -31.91
N ASP A 202 21.97 -13.21 -31.16
CA ASP A 202 20.99 -14.29 -30.95
C ASP A 202 19.87 -13.92 -29.96
N LEU A 203 20.06 -12.89 -29.13
CA LEU A 203 19.05 -12.42 -28.16
C LEU A 203 17.96 -11.60 -28.85
N TRP A 204 18.28 -10.93 -29.97
CA TRP A 204 17.38 -9.95 -30.59
C TRP A 204 16.11 -10.58 -31.20
N GLU A 205 16.19 -11.74 -31.85
CA GLU A 205 14.99 -12.41 -32.35
C GLU A 205 14.17 -13.05 -31.23
N GLN A 206 14.81 -13.54 -30.15
CA GLN A 206 14.14 -14.06 -28.97
C GLN A 206 13.38 -12.97 -28.20
N ALA A 207 13.87 -11.72 -28.24
CA ALA A 207 13.20 -10.57 -27.64
C ALA A 207 11.88 -10.23 -28.36
N LEU A 208 11.73 -10.61 -29.64
CA LEU A 208 10.49 -10.43 -30.38
C LEU A 208 9.47 -11.55 -30.14
N THR A 209 9.86 -12.69 -29.57
CA THR A 209 8.95 -13.83 -29.32
C THR A 209 7.72 -13.45 -28.50
N PRO A 210 7.81 -12.75 -27.35
CA PRO A 210 6.62 -12.40 -26.56
C PRO A 210 5.57 -11.61 -27.35
N ILE A 211 5.97 -10.63 -28.15
CA ILE A 211 5.04 -9.80 -28.93
C ILE A 211 4.49 -10.55 -30.16
N LYS A 212 5.31 -11.38 -30.82
CA LYS A 212 4.88 -12.31 -31.89
C LYS A 212 3.81 -13.29 -31.36
N ASP A 213 4.04 -13.87 -30.19
CA ASP A 213 3.13 -14.85 -29.57
C ASP A 213 1.81 -14.20 -29.11
N VAL A 214 1.84 -12.99 -28.56
CA VAL A 214 0.63 -12.25 -28.17
C VAL A 214 -0.26 -11.96 -29.39
N LEU A 215 0.31 -11.45 -30.49
CA LEU A 215 -0.42 -11.17 -31.71
C LEU A 215 -1.02 -12.45 -32.31
N THR A 216 -0.21 -13.51 -32.38
CA THR A 216 -0.65 -14.83 -32.91
C THR A 216 -1.79 -15.44 -32.10
N HIS A 217 -1.70 -15.45 -30.77
CA HIS A 217 -2.74 -16.05 -29.91
C HIS A 217 -4.01 -15.20 -29.80
N SER A 218 -3.90 -13.87 -29.92
CA SER A 218 -5.07 -12.98 -29.92
C SER A 218 -5.77 -12.87 -31.29
N GLY A 219 -5.12 -13.32 -32.37
CA GLY A 219 -5.60 -13.15 -33.75
C GLY A 219 -5.52 -11.70 -34.25
N MET A 220 -4.84 -10.83 -33.50
CA MET A 220 -4.71 -9.39 -33.79
C MET A 220 -3.62 -9.13 -34.83
N LYS A 221 -3.83 -8.17 -35.71
CA LYS A 221 -2.81 -7.65 -36.62
C LYS A 221 -2.10 -6.47 -35.97
N ILE A 222 -0.89 -6.18 -36.45
CA ILE A 222 -0.09 -5.02 -35.97
C ILE A 222 -0.84 -3.69 -36.15
N GLY A 223 -1.63 -3.56 -37.23
CA GLY A 223 -2.48 -2.39 -37.49
C GLY A 223 -3.70 -2.24 -36.57
N ASP A 224 -4.07 -3.29 -35.83
CA ASP A 224 -5.17 -3.23 -34.84
C ASP A 224 -4.67 -2.73 -33.47
N ILE A 225 -3.35 -2.60 -33.30
CA ILE A 225 -2.71 -2.10 -32.07
C ILE A 225 -2.64 -0.58 -32.13
N TYR A 226 -3.16 0.09 -31.11
CA TYR A 226 -3.06 1.53 -30.93
C TYR A 226 -1.61 1.92 -30.56
N ALA A 227 -1.11 1.45 -29.42
CA ALA A 227 0.20 1.79 -28.87
C ALA A 227 0.98 0.53 -28.42
N VAL A 228 2.31 0.62 -28.44
CA VAL A 228 3.23 -0.35 -27.85
C VAL A 228 4.12 0.37 -26.84
N GLU A 229 3.69 0.38 -25.58
CA GLU A 229 4.37 1.06 -24.48
C GLU A 229 5.55 0.22 -23.97
N LEU A 230 6.74 0.83 -23.90
CA LEU A 230 7.95 0.19 -23.40
C LEU A 230 8.11 0.37 -21.88
N ILE A 231 8.40 -0.72 -21.18
CA ILE A 231 8.63 -0.75 -19.72
C ILE A 231 9.89 -1.60 -19.42
N GLY A 232 10.51 -1.40 -18.27
CA GLY A 232 11.66 -2.16 -17.81
C GLY A 232 12.98 -1.64 -18.41
N GLY A 233 13.96 -1.44 -17.54
CA GLY A 233 15.18 -0.71 -17.90
C GLY A 233 16.04 -1.27 -19.05
N ALA A 234 15.86 -2.53 -19.47
CA ALA A 234 16.60 -3.07 -20.63
C ALA A 234 15.98 -2.66 -21.98
N THR A 235 14.72 -2.19 -22.02
CA THR A 235 14.13 -1.58 -23.23
C THR A 235 14.85 -0.31 -23.67
N ARG A 236 15.66 0.30 -22.81
CA ARG A 236 16.52 1.46 -23.12
C ARG A 236 17.65 1.13 -24.11
N VAL A 237 17.93 -0.14 -24.40
CA VAL A 237 18.97 -0.55 -25.37
C VAL A 237 18.54 -0.21 -26.81
N PRO A 238 19.28 0.63 -27.56
CA PRO A 238 18.85 1.11 -28.88
C PRO A 238 18.56 0.01 -29.90
N LYS A 239 19.33 -1.09 -29.89
CA LYS A 239 19.14 -2.21 -30.82
C LYS A 239 17.81 -2.94 -30.64
N LEU A 240 17.37 -3.07 -29.40
CA LEU A 240 16.09 -3.68 -29.06
C LEU A 240 14.93 -2.82 -29.56
N GLN A 241 15.01 -1.49 -29.36
CA GLN A 241 14.03 -0.55 -29.91
C GLN A 241 14.00 -0.61 -31.44
N SER A 242 15.16 -0.59 -32.09
CA SER A 242 15.27 -0.74 -33.55
C SER A 242 14.62 -2.03 -34.07
N LYS A 243 14.80 -3.16 -33.37
CA LYS A 243 14.18 -4.44 -33.72
C LYS A 243 12.67 -4.47 -33.50
N LEU A 244 12.17 -3.80 -32.46
CA LEU A 244 10.73 -3.62 -32.23
C LEU A 244 10.10 -2.70 -33.28
N GLN A 245 10.77 -1.59 -33.64
CA GLN A 245 10.36 -0.67 -34.72
C GLN A 245 10.26 -1.38 -36.07
N GLU A 246 11.31 -2.15 -36.43
CA GLU A 246 11.37 -2.97 -37.65
C GLU A 246 10.21 -3.98 -37.69
N PHE A 247 9.99 -4.72 -36.61
CA PHE A 247 8.91 -5.71 -36.52
C PHE A 247 7.50 -5.09 -36.57
N LEU A 248 7.30 -3.95 -35.92
CA LEU A 248 6.00 -3.26 -35.85
C LEU A 248 5.71 -2.37 -37.06
N GLY A 249 6.69 -2.13 -37.94
CA GLY A 249 6.57 -1.16 -39.04
C GLY A 249 6.32 0.27 -38.57
N ARG A 250 6.84 0.64 -37.39
CA ARG A 250 6.66 1.97 -36.77
C ARG A 250 7.97 2.74 -36.76
N SER A 251 7.92 4.04 -37.03
CA SER A 251 9.06 4.95 -36.89
C SER A 251 9.44 5.18 -35.43
N GLU A 252 8.49 5.15 -34.52
CA GLU A 252 8.68 5.43 -33.09
C GLU A 252 7.94 4.38 -32.23
N LEU A 253 8.33 4.28 -30.96
CA LEU A 253 7.73 3.40 -29.96
C LEU A 253 7.20 4.24 -28.81
N ASP A 254 6.06 3.84 -28.26
CA ASP A 254 5.37 4.61 -27.24
C ASP A 254 6.10 4.52 -25.88
N LYS A 255 6.23 5.68 -25.22
CA LYS A 255 6.99 5.88 -23.96
C LYS A 255 6.25 6.85 -23.04
N HIS A 256 4.94 6.70 -22.93
CA HIS A 256 4.10 7.58 -22.11
C HIS A 256 4.19 7.27 -20.60
N LEU A 257 4.80 6.14 -20.26
CA LEU A 257 5.02 5.66 -18.91
C LEU A 257 6.51 5.77 -18.55
N ASP A 258 6.80 6.06 -17.28
CA ASP A 258 8.15 5.81 -16.77
C ASP A 258 8.41 4.30 -16.72
N ALA A 259 9.53 3.89 -17.31
CA ALA A 259 9.87 2.48 -17.51
C ALA A 259 10.29 1.75 -16.22
N ASP A 260 10.68 2.46 -15.16
CA ASP A 260 11.05 1.88 -13.87
C ASP A 260 9.93 2.00 -12.83
N GLU A 261 9.11 3.05 -12.88
CA GLU A 261 8.11 3.34 -11.83
C GLU A 261 6.66 2.94 -12.16
N ALA A 262 6.26 2.87 -13.43
CA ALA A 262 4.84 2.77 -13.77
C ALA A 262 4.12 1.53 -13.20
N ILE A 263 4.83 0.41 -13.06
CA ILE A 263 4.31 -0.82 -12.46
C ILE A 263 3.97 -0.60 -10.97
N VAL A 264 4.86 0.05 -10.21
CA VAL A 264 4.70 0.23 -8.76
C VAL A 264 3.76 1.37 -8.41
N LEU A 265 3.68 2.42 -9.24
CA LEU A 265 2.65 3.45 -9.14
C LEU A 265 1.26 2.86 -9.37
N GLY A 266 1.10 2.04 -10.43
CA GLY A 266 -0.13 1.28 -10.67
C GLY A 266 -0.48 0.30 -9.55
N ALA A 267 0.49 -0.42 -9.00
CA ALA A 267 0.28 -1.29 -7.83
C ALA A 267 -0.20 -0.50 -6.59
N SER A 268 0.32 0.72 -6.40
CA SER A 268 -0.10 1.63 -5.33
C SER A 268 -1.52 2.17 -5.54
N LEU A 269 -1.90 2.51 -6.77
CA LEU A 269 -3.29 2.80 -7.13
C LEU A 269 -4.21 1.59 -6.90
N HIS A 270 -3.74 0.37 -7.12
CA HIS A 270 -4.51 -0.82 -6.80
C HIS A 270 -4.67 -0.99 -5.27
N ALA A 271 -3.62 -0.76 -4.48
CA ALA A 271 -3.70 -0.78 -3.02
C ALA A 271 -4.70 0.26 -2.49
N ALA A 272 -4.68 1.49 -3.02
CA ALA A 272 -5.63 2.54 -2.67
C ALA A 272 -7.08 2.15 -3.01
N ASN A 273 -7.33 1.52 -4.17
CA ASN A 273 -8.66 1.00 -4.54
C ASN A 273 -9.13 -0.17 -3.65
N LEU A 274 -8.22 -0.84 -2.94
CA LEU A 274 -8.53 -1.95 -2.02
C LEU A 274 -8.61 -1.52 -0.54
N SER A 275 -8.29 -0.25 -0.24
CA SER A 275 -8.31 0.29 1.12
C SER A 275 -9.66 0.93 1.44
N ASP A 276 -10.29 0.50 2.54
CA ASP A 276 -11.53 1.09 3.03
C ASP A 276 -11.34 2.55 3.51
N GLY A 277 -10.09 2.95 3.83
CA GLY A 277 -9.74 4.29 4.31
C GLY A 277 -9.38 5.30 3.21
N ILE A 278 -9.20 4.88 1.95
CA ILE A 278 -8.78 5.76 0.85
C ILE A 278 -9.85 5.78 -0.24
N LYS A 279 -10.38 6.97 -0.53
CA LYS A 279 -11.36 7.16 -1.60
C LYS A 279 -10.75 7.88 -2.79
N LEU A 280 -10.46 7.14 -3.86
CA LEU A 280 -9.99 7.73 -5.11
C LEU A 280 -11.12 8.48 -5.84
N ASN A 281 -10.83 9.70 -6.29
CA ASN A 281 -11.75 10.52 -7.09
C ASN A 281 -11.87 10.03 -8.55
N ARG A 282 -10.83 9.36 -9.07
CA ARG A 282 -10.82 8.68 -10.36
C ARG A 282 -10.73 7.18 -10.12
N LYS A 283 -11.65 6.40 -10.69
CA LYS A 283 -11.65 4.94 -10.63
C LYS A 283 -11.45 4.39 -12.03
N LEU A 284 -10.53 3.43 -12.17
CA LEU A 284 -10.35 2.64 -13.38
C LEU A 284 -10.70 1.18 -13.06
N GLY A 285 -11.67 0.62 -13.78
CA GLY A 285 -12.05 -0.79 -13.67
C GLY A 285 -10.91 -1.69 -14.14
N MET A 286 -10.37 -2.52 -13.26
CA MET A 286 -9.30 -3.47 -13.58
C MET A 286 -9.88 -4.87 -13.79
N ILE A 287 -9.63 -5.46 -14.97
CA ILE A 287 -9.98 -6.85 -15.28
C ILE A 287 -8.73 -7.59 -15.75
N ASP A 288 -8.04 -8.25 -14.82
CA ASP A 288 -6.92 -9.15 -15.12
C ASP A 288 -7.40 -10.62 -15.20
N GLY A 289 -6.57 -11.48 -15.80
CA GLY A 289 -6.89 -12.88 -16.08
C GLY A 289 -5.88 -13.86 -15.48
N SER A 290 -6.34 -15.09 -15.23
CA SER A 290 -5.46 -16.18 -14.80
C SER A 290 -4.42 -16.50 -15.87
N THR A 291 -3.14 -16.21 -15.62
CA THR A 291 -2.07 -16.42 -16.61
C THR A 291 -1.83 -17.90 -16.96
N TYR A 292 -2.37 -18.81 -16.13
CA TYR A 292 -2.40 -20.25 -16.32
C TYR A 292 -3.83 -20.79 -16.32
N GLY A 293 -4.05 -21.93 -16.98
CA GLY A 293 -5.24 -22.76 -16.81
C GLY A 293 -5.07 -23.74 -15.65
N PHE A 294 -6.16 -24.02 -14.93
CA PHE A 294 -6.20 -24.98 -13.82
C PHE A 294 -7.25 -26.06 -14.06
N VAL A 295 -6.85 -27.31 -13.85
CA VAL A 295 -7.72 -28.49 -13.82
C VAL A 295 -7.80 -29.04 -12.40
N PHE A 296 -8.82 -29.86 -12.13
CA PHE A 296 -8.91 -30.63 -10.90
C PHE A 296 -9.11 -32.11 -11.21
N GLU A 297 -8.48 -32.97 -10.42
CA GLU A 297 -8.63 -34.42 -10.50
C GLU A 297 -9.13 -34.96 -9.16
N ILE A 298 -9.85 -36.09 -9.23
CA ILE A 298 -10.37 -36.82 -8.07
C ILE A 298 -9.72 -38.20 -8.09
N ASP A 299 -9.21 -38.61 -6.94
CA ASP A 299 -8.74 -39.98 -6.70
C ASP A 299 -9.45 -40.55 -5.47
N GLY A 300 -9.97 -41.77 -5.56
CA GLY A 300 -10.80 -42.35 -4.51
C GLY A 300 -11.43 -43.69 -4.88
N PRO A 301 -11.76 -44.52 -3.87
CA PRO A 301 -12.35 -45.83 -4.07
C PRO A 301 -13.72 -45.74 -4.76
N ASP A 302 -13.91 -46.55 -5.80
CA ASP A 302 -15.12 -46.59 -6.64
C ASP A 302 -15.40 -45.31 -7.46
N TYR A 303 -14.45 -44.36 -7.55
CA TYR A 303 -14.58 -43.23 -8.47
C TYR A 303 -14.22 -43.62 -9.90
N VAL A 304 -15.22 -43.70 -10.78
CA VAL A 304 -15.02 -43.91 -12.22
C VAL A 304 -14.90 -42.55 -12.90
N LYS A 305 -13.79 -42.30 -13.60
CA LYS A 305 -13.61 -41.10 -14.43
C LYS A 305 -14.63 -41.12 -15.57
N ASP A 306 -15.60 -40.21 -15.52
CA ASP A 306 -16.61 -40.01 -16.57
C ASP A 306 -16.00 -39.14 -17.70
N GLU A 307 -15.89 -39.69 -18.91
CA GLU A 307 -15.33 -39.00 -20.08
C GLU A 307 -16.10 -37.72 -20.45
N SER A 308 -17.34 -37.56 -19.97
CA SER A 308 -18.16 -36.36 -20.21
C SER A 308 -17.90 -35.19 -19.24
N THR A 309 -17.02 -35.36 -18.24
CA THR A 309 -16.65 -34.28 -17.31
C THR A 309 -15.36 -33.57 -17.72
N ASP A 310 -15.47 -32.52 -18.54
CA ASP A 310 -14.37 -31.61 -18.87
C ASP A 310 -13.67 -31.09 -17.59
N GLN A 311 -12.43 -31.51 -17.38
CA GLN A 311 -11.72 -31.39 -16.09
C GLN A 311 -11.16 -29.97 -15.82
N VAL A 312 -11.37 -29.04 -16.75
CA VAL A 312 -10.95 -27.64 -16.63
C VAL A 312 -11.80 -26.92 -15.59
N LEU A 313 -11.14 -26.46 -14.52
CA LEU A 313 -11.74 -25.67 -13.46
C LEU A 313 -11.69 -24.17 -13.80
N VAL A 314 -10.54 -23.70 -14.29
CA VAL A 314 -10.29 -22.32 -14.72
C VAL A 314 -9.55 -22.32 -16.07
N PRO A 315 -10.16 -21.83 -17.16
CA PRO A 315 -9.44 -21.60 -18.41
C PRO A 315 -8.40 -20.48 -18.27
N ARG A 316 -7.33 -20.54 -19.07
CA ARG A 316 -6.36 -19.45 -19.15
C ARG A 316 -7.02 -18.12 -19.58
N MET A 317 -6.53 -17.01 -19.04
CA MET A 317 -7.08 -15.65 -19.13
C MET A 317 -8.53 -15.50 -18.61
N LYS A 318 -9.07 -16.47 -17.87
CA LYS A 318 -10.33 -16.29 -17.15
C LYS A 318 -10.19 -15.16 -16.12
N LYS A 319 -11.14 -14.23 -16.13
CA LYS A 319 -11.20 -13.06 -15.24
C LYS A 319 -11.07 -13.45 -13.76
N MET A 320 -10.25 -12.72 -13.01
CA MET A 320 -10.04 -12.91 -11.57
C MET A 320 -10.53 -11.68 -10.78
N PRO A 321 -10.96 -11.83 -9.50
CA PRO A 321 -11.17 -13.09 -8.79
C PRO A 321 -12.44 -13.83 -9.25
N ILE A 322 -12.52 -15.13 -8.99
CA ILE A 322 -13.71 -15.94 -9.33
C ILE A 322 -13.96 -17.03 -8.28
N LYS A 323 -15.24 -17.31 -7.98
CA LYS A 323 -15.68 -18.46 -7.18
C LYS A 323 -16.36 -19.48 -8.08
N LEU A 324 -16.07 -20.76 -7.87
CA LEU A 324 -16.47 -21.88 -8.71
C LEU A 324 -16.98 -23.01 -7.82
N PHE A 325 -17.83 -23.87 -8.36
CA PHE A 325 -18.13 -25.15 -7.71
C PHE A 325 -18.22 -26.28 -8.72
N ARG A 326 -18.07 -27.52 -8.23
CA ARG A 326 -18.26 -28.76 -8.97
C ARG A 326 -19.05 -29.72 -8.08
N SER A 327 -20.03 -30.42 -8.67
CA SER A 327 -20.89 -31.36 -7.96
C SER A 327 -20.61 -32.76 -8.49
N ILE A 328 -20.16 -33.67 -7.62
CA ILE A 328 -19.73 -35.02 -7.97
C ILE A 328 -20.67 -36.02 -7.30
N ARG A 329 -21.09 -37.06 -8.04
CA ARG A 329 -21.86 -38.17 -7.46
C ARG A 329 -20.88 -39.18 -6.88
N HIS A 330 -20.72 -39.17 -5.56
CA HIS A 330 -19.80 -40.07 -4.86
C HIS A 330 -20.28 -40.31 -3.43
N THR A 331 -19.87 -41.42 -2.83
CA THR A 331 -20.35 -41.88 -1.52
C THR A 331 -19.25 -42.21 -0.52
N LYS A 332 -17.99 -42.32 -0.97
CA LYS A 332 -16.83 -42.59 -0.11
C LYS A 332 -15.96 -41.34 0.05
N ASP A 333 -15.03 -41.37 0.99
CA ASP A 333 -14.02 -40.32 1.17
C ASP A 333 -13.00 -40.39 0.02
N PHE A 334 -12.50 -39.23 -0.42
CA PHE A 334 -11.68 -39.10 -1.63
C PHE A 334 -10.67 -37.96 -1.52
N ASP A 335 -9.63 -37.99 -2.35
CA ASP A 335 -8.65 -36.92 -2.50
C ASP A 335 -8.93 -36.09 -3.76
N VAL A 336 -8.61 -34.80 -3.70
CA VAL A 336 -8.73 -33.82 -4.80
C VAL A 336 -7.36 -33.23 -5.09
N SER A 337 -6.87 -33.40 -6.30
CA SER A 337 -5.65 -32.78 -6.79
C SER A 337 -5.97 -31.56 -7.65
N LEU A 338 -5.16 -30.50 -7.55
CA LEU A 338 -5.18 -29.35 -8.46
C LEU A 338 -3.89 -29.32 -9.27
N SER A 339 -4.06 -29.17 -10.59
CA SER A 339 -2.97 -29.25 -11.57
C SER A 339 -3.04 -28.13 -12.61
N TYR A 340 -1.90 -27.79 -13.20
CA TYR A 340 -1.85 -26.96 -14.40
C TYR A 340 -2.43 -27.71 -15.61
N ASP A 341 -3.30 -27.03 -16.35
CA ASP A 341 -4.04 -27.54 -17.52
C ASP A 341 -3.14 -28.10 -18.64
N LYS A 342 -2.01 -27.42 -18.92
CA LYS A 342 -1.12 -27.76 -20.04
C LYS A 342 0.32 -28.02 -19.62
N ALA A 343 0.89 -29.12 -20.11
CA ALA A 343 2.30 -29.49 -19.89
C ALA A 343 3.28 -28.49 -20.51
N SER A 344 2.92 -27.91 -21.65
CA SER A 344 3.74 -26.93 -22.38
C SER A 344 3.72 -25.52 -21.78
N GLU A 345 2.83 -25.25 -20.83
CA GLU A 345 2.64 -23.93 -20.21
C GLU A 345 2.79 -24.02 -18.69
N LEU A 346 3.82 -24.71 -18.19
CA LEU A 346 4.18 -24.72 -16.76
C LEU A 346 4.95 -23.44 -16.35
N PRO A 347 4.89 -23.01 -15.08
CA PRO A 347 5.74 -21.93 -14.57
C PRO A 347 7.24 -22.27 -14.66
N PRO A 348 8.12 -21.28 -14.84
CA PRO A 348 9.55 -21.51 -14.98
C PRO A 348 10.16 -22.24 -13.77
N GLY A 349 10.78 -23.40 -14.01
CA GLY A 349 11.40 -24.23 -12.97
C GLY A 349 10.44 -25.25 -12.32
N VAL A 350 9.15 -25.23 -12.65
CA VAL A 350 8.18 -26.24 -12.18
C VAL A 350 8.20 -27.46 -13.10
N SER A 351 8.42 -28.65 -12.51
CA SER A 351 8.44 -29.93 -13.22
C SER A 351 7.16 -30.77 -13.04
N SER A 352 6.34 -30.47 -12.02
CA SER A 352 5.08 -31.15 -11.73
C SER A 352 3.89 -30.30 -12.14
N HIS A 353 2.92 -30.90 -12.84
CA HIS A 353 1.63 -30.28 -13.06
C HIS A 353 0.85 -30.07 -11.76
N LYS A 354 0.86 -31.09 -10.88
CA LYS A 354 0.15 -31.06 -9.60
C LYS A 354 0.86 -30.10 -8.65
N PHE A 355 0.13 -29.11 -8.15
CA PHE A 355 0.61 -28.09 -7.22
C PHE A 355 -0.16 -28.03 -5.91
N ALA A 356 -1.33 -28.67 -5.80
CA ALA A 356 -2.04 -28.81 -4.53
C ALA A 356 -2.81 -30.12 -4.46
N GLU A 357 -3.03 -30.62 -3.25
CA GLU A 357 -3.72 -31.88 -2.98
C GLU A 357 -4.49 -31.77 -1.66
N TYR A 358 -5.72 -32.28 -1.61
CA TYR A 358 -6.63 -32.13 -0.48
C TYR A 358 -7.37 -33.44 -0.21
N ALA A 359 -7.49 -33.84 1.06
CA ALA A 359 -8.35 -34.93 1.48
C ALA A 359 -9.75 -34.44 1.84
N ILE A 360 -10.78 -35.09 1.30
CA ILE A 360 -12.19 -34.85 1.59
C ILE A 360 -12.72 -36.00 2.42
N SER A 361 -13.01 -35.73 3.68
CA SER A 361 -13.38 -36.74 4.66
C SER A 361 -14.76 -36.52 5.31
N GLY A 362 -15.39 -37.61 5.72
CA GLY A 362 -16.73 -37.64 6.31
C GLY A 362 -17.88 -37.85 5.32
N LEU A 363 -17.59 -38.09 4.02
CA LEU A 363 -18.62 -38.39 3.03
C LEU A 363 -19.12 -39.83 3.16
N THR A 364 -18.25 -40.74 3.56
CA THR A 364 -18.58 -42.15 3.86
C THR A 364 -19.60 -42.23 4.99
N GLU A 365 -19.27 -41.67 6.16
CA GLU A 365 -20.17 -41.62 7.33
C GLU A 365 -21.51 -40.93 7.00
N THR A 366 -21.45 -39.82 6.25
CA THR A 366 -22.66 -39.12 5.80
C THR A 366 -23.50 -39.99 4.88
N SER A 367 -22.88 -40.70 3.94
CA SER A 367 -23.60 -41.55 2.98
C SER A 367 -24.26 -42.76 3.65
N GLU A 368 -23.60 -43.37 4.64
CA GLU A 368 -24.18 -44.44 5.46
C GLU A 368 -25.34 -43.92 6.32
N LYS A 369 -25.17 -42.77 6.99
CA LYS A 369 -26.17 -42.15 7.88
C LYS A 369 -27.45 -41.72 7.18
N TYR A 370 -27.37 -41.27 5.93
CA TYR A 370 -28.53 -40.78 5.16
C TYR A 370 -28.98 -41.73 4.04
N GLY A 371 -28.18 -42.75 3.69
CA GLY A 371 -28.47 -43.73 2.63
C GLY A 371 -29.71 -44.60 2.87
N SER A 372 -30.11 -44.77 4.12
CA SER A 372 -31.33 -45.51 4.52
C SER A 372 -32.62 -44.68 4.51
N ARG A 373 -32.55 -43.38 4.19
CA ARG A 373 -33.74 -42.51 4.06
C ARG A 373 -34.35 -42.57 2.66
N ASN A 374 -35.54 -42.00 2.51
CA ASN A 374 -36.23 -41.83 1.22
C ASN A 374 -35.52 -40.78 0.34
N LEU A 375 -34.31 -41.09 -0.13
CA LEU A 375 -33.51 -40.24 -1.00
C LEU A 375 -34.24 -40.00 -2.33
N SER A 376 -34.46 -38.74 -2.67
CA SER A 376 -35.06 -38.34 -3.95
C SER A 376 -34.04 -38.14 -5.07
N ALA A 377 -32.74 -38.18 -4.73
CA ALA A 377 -31.62 -38.20 -5.66
C ALA A 377 -30.39 -38.85 -4.98
N PRO A 378 -29.41 -39.38 -5.72
CA PRO A 378 -28.13 -39.81 -5.17
C PRO A 378 -27.43 -38.66 -4.43
N ILE A 379 -26.73 -38.99 -3.34
CA ILE A 379 -25.92 -38.05 -2.56
C ILE A 379 -24.81 -37.49 -3.47
N LYS A 380 -24.52 -36.19 -3.33
CA LYS A 380 -23.52 -35.47 -4.13
C LYS A 380 -22.52 -34.76 -3.22
N ALA A 381 -21.25 -34.79 -3.57
CA ALA A 381 -20.24 -33.91 -2.99
C ALA A 381 -20.14 -32.62 -3.82
N ASN A 382 -20.45 -31.47 -3.22
CA ASN A 382 -20.19 -30.16 -3.79
C ASN A 382 -18.83 -29.65 -3.29
N LEU A 383 -17.87 -29.52 -4.21
CA LEU A 383 -16.59 -28.85 -3.99
C LEU A 383 -16.70 -27.38 -4.37
N HIS A 384 -16.28 -26.46 -3.50
CA HIS A 384 -16.28 -25.02 -3.76
C HIS A 384 -14.84 -24.50 -3.83
N PHE A 385 -14.45 -24.00 -4.99
CA PHE A 385 -13.12 -23.47 -5.25
C PHE A 385 -13.16 -21.94 -5.36
N SER A 386 -12.07 -21.27 -5.00
CA SER A 386 -11.88 -19.87 -5.35
C SER A 386 -10.53 -19.64 -6.00
N LEU A 387 -10.51 -18.67 -6.91
CA LEU A 387 -9.31 -18.06 -7.45
C LEU A 387 -9.29 -16.61 -6.98
N SER A 388 -8.36 -16.33 -6.07
CA SER A 388 -8.21 -15.04 -5.39
C SER A 388 -7.73 -13.92 -6.33
N ARG A 389 -7.80 -12.66 -5.86
CA ARG A 389 -7.25 -11.48 -6.56
C ARG A 389 -5.76 -11.65 -6.88
N SER A 390 -5.03 -12.32 -6.00
CA SER A 390 -3.59 -12.62 -6.13
C SER A 390 -3.26 -13.72 -7.13
N GLY A 391 -4.25 -14.31 -7.80
CA GLY A 391 -4.07 -15.44 -8.72
C GLY A 391 -3.81 -16.79 -8.02
N ILE A 392 -4.04 -16.90 -6.71
CA ILE A 392 -3.91 -18.16 -5.96
C ILE A 392 -5.24 -18.90 -6.00
N ILE A 393 -5.23 -20.19 -6.36
CA ILE A 393 -6.40 -21.07 -6.38
C ILE A 393 -6.42 -22.01 -5.15
N SER A 394 -7.60 -22.20 -4.56
CA SER A 394 -7.84 -23.04 -3.39
C SER A 394 -9.15 -23.82 -3.48
N LEU A 395 -9.23 -24.94 -2.77
CA LEU A 395 -10.46 -25.64 -2.44
C LEU A 395 -10.92 -25.17 -1.06
N ASP A 396 -11.89 -24.25 -1.02
CA ASP A 396 -12.25 -23.51 0.20
C ASP A 396 -13.13 -24.33 1.15
N ARG A 397 -14.03 -25.17 0.59
CA ARG A 397 -14.93 -26.05 1.35
C ARG A 397 -15.47 -27.19 0.49
N ALA A 398 -15.91 -28.25 1.15
CA ALA A 398 -16.70 -29.31 0.57
C ALA A 398 -17.98 -29.54 1.41
N GLU A 399 -19.09 -29.91 0.76
CA GLU A 399 -20.36 -30.24 1.43
C GLU A 399 -21.04 -31.44 0.74
N ALA A 400 -21.60 -32.35 1.53
CA ALA A 400 -22.48 -33.41 1.04
C ALA A 400 -23.91 -32.88 0.93
N VAL A 401 -24.49 -32.95 -0.27
CA VAL A 401 -25.87 -32.58 -0.56
C VAL A 401 -26.73 -33.83 -0.58
N ILE A 402 -27.74 -33.84 0.28
CA ILE A 402 -28.65 -34.95 0.50
C ILE A 402 -30.07 -34.46 0.20
N GLU A 403 -30.74 -35.07 -0.77
CA GLU A 403 -32.11 -34.72 -1.16
C GLU A 403 -33.05 -35.86 -0.71
N ILE A 404 -34.03 -35.56 0.14
CA ILE A 404 -34.97 -36.55 0.72
C ILE A 404 -36.41 -36.10 0.45
N THR A 405 -37.30 -37.06 0.14
CA THR A 405 -38.75 -36.84 0.13
C THR A 405 -39.39 -37.26 1.46
N GLU A 406 -40.04 -36.31 2.13
CA GLU A 406 -40.80 -36.54 3.36
C GLU A 406 -42.27 -36.16 3.12
N TRP A 407 -43.20 -36.92 3.72
CA TRP A 407 -44.62 -36.53 3.73
C TRP A 407 -44.82 -35.39 4.70
N VAL A 408 -45.42 -34.29 4.24
CA VAL A 408 -45.74 -33.12 5.05
C VAL A 408 -47.24 -32.86 4.96
N GLU A 409 -47.88 -32.66 6.10
CA GLU A 409 -49.30 -32.31 6.19
C GLU A 409 -49.47 -30.81 5.89
N VAL A 410 -50.35 -30.50 4.92
CA VAL A 410 -50.60 -29.14 4.43
C VAL A 410 -52.10 -28.84 4.50
N PRO A 411 -52.55 -27.67 5.02
CA PRO A 411 -53.97 -27.34 5.07
C PRO A 411 -54.54 -27.08 3.66
N LYS A 412 -55.70 -27.66 3.33
CA LYS A 412 -56.42 -27.32 2.10
C LYS A 412 -56.99 -25.90 2.19
N LYS A 413 -56.65 -25.05 1.21
CA LYS A 413 -57.46 -23.84 0.91
C LYS A 413 -58.67 -24.28 0.08
N ASN A 414 -59.88 -23.98 0.57
CA ASN A 414 -61.10 -24.20 -0.21
C ASN A 414 -61.09 -23.30 -1.45
N VAL A 415 -61.14 -23.92 -2.64
CA VAL A 415 -61.46 -23.26 -3.90
C VAL A 415 -62.88 -23.68 -4.27
N THR A 416 -63.71 -22.69 -4.60
CA THR A 416 -65.11 -22.86 -4.98
C THR A 416 -65.27 -23.63 -6.29
N LEU A 417 -66.32 -24.46 -6.35
CA LEU A 417 -66.72 -25.22 -7.53
C LEU A 417 -67.17 -24.29 -8.67
N GLU A 418 -66.70 -24.54 -9.88
CA GLU A 418 -67.36 -24.05 -11.11
C GLU A 418 -68.48 -25.02 -11.52
N THR A 419 -69.57 -24.47 -12.07
CA THR A 419 -70.65 -25.22 -12.71
C THR A 419 -70.58 -25.12 -14.23
N ASN A 420 -70.73 -26.27 -14.90
CA ASN A 420 -70.78 -26.42 -16.36
C ASN A 420 -71.75 -25.45 -17.07
N THR A 421 -71.46 -25.08 -18.34
CA THR A 421 -72.18 -25.65 -19.52
C THR A 421 -71.63 -25.23 -20.88
N THR A 422 -71.72 -26.18 -21.83
CA THR A 422 -71.91 -26.07 -23.30
C THR A 422 -70.79 -25.62 -24.26
N ASP A 423 -70.77 -26.34 -25.39
CA ASP A 423 -69.90 -26.21 -26.57
C ASP A 423 -70.18 -24.97 -27.43
N GLU A 424 -69.17 -24.46 -28.16
CA GLU A 424 -69.11 -24.56 -29.64
C GLU A 424 -67.81 -23.96 -30.26
N THR A 425 -67.22 -24.74 -31.17
CA THR A 425 -66.51 -24.43 -32.44
C THR A 425 -65.62 -23.18 -32.71
N LEU A 426 -64.58 -23.44 -33.53
CA LEU A 426 -63.90 -22.57 -34.54
C LEU A 426 -62.70 -21.67 -34.15
N SER A 427 -61.50 -22.21 -34.44
CA SER A 427 -60.43 -21.67 -35.30
C SER A 427 -59.92 -20.20 -35.22
N ALA A 428 -58.58 -20.12 -35.19
CA ALA A 428 -57.68 -19.24 -35.98
C ALA A 428 -56.94 -18.06 -35.31
N GLU A 429 -55.63 -18.00 -35.65
CA GLU A 429 -54.71 -16.86 -35.77
C GLU A 429 -54.21 -16.00 -34.57
N SER A 430 -52.87 -16.04 -34.43
CA SER A 430 -51.93 -14.89 -34.44
C SER A 430 -52.07 -13.73 -33.42
N GLY A 431 -50.97 -13.40 -32.72
CA GLY A 431 -50.86 -12.09 -32.02
C GLY A 431 -49.80 -11.95 -30.91
N THR A 432 -48.55 -11.73 -31.31
CA THR A 432 -47.45 -11.01 -30.64
C THR A 432 -47.66 -10.21 -29.31
N THR A 433 -46.56 -10.14 -28.50
CA THR A 433 -46.11 -9.02 -27.62
C THR A 433 -46.98 -8.60 -26.40
N ASP A 434 -46.50 -8.17 -25.22
CA ASP A 434 -45.18 -7.77 -24.71
C ASP A 434 -45.14 -7.73 -23.15
N SER A 435 -43.91 -7.69 -22.65
CA SER A 435 -43.34 -7.27 -21.34
C SER A 435 -44.17 -6.61 -20.20
N LYS A 436 -43.88 -7.03 -18.95
CA LYS A 436 -43.12 -6.29 -17.88
C LYS A 436 -43.09 -7.07 -16.54
N GLU A 437 -41.95 -7.17 -15.84
CA GLU A 437 -41.43 -6.26 -14.78
C GLU A 437 -42.46 -5.98 -13.64
N ASN A 438 -42.14 -6.02 -12.34
CA ASN A 438 -40.85 -5.91 -11.65
C ASN A 438 -40.93 -6.39 -10.16
N SER A 439 -39.78 -6.41 -9.44
CA SER A 439 -39.54 -5.98 -8.03
C SER A 439 -40.56 -6.23 -6.89
N SER A 440 -40.21 -6.50 -5.62
CA SER A 440 -38.92 -6.63 -4.89
C SER A 440 -39.18 -6.99 -3.40
N SER A 441 -38.11 -7.24 -2.62
CA SER A 441 -37.89 -7.00 -1.16
C SER A 441 -39.09 -6.64 -0.23
N GLY A 442 -39.19 -7.11 1.03
CA GLY A 442 -38.25 -7.81 1.93
C GLY A 442 -38.41 -7.30 3.38
N SER A 443 -37.86 -8.00 4.40
CA SER A 443 -37.77 -7.61 5.85
C SER A 443 -39.11 -7.33 6.60
N ASP A 444 -39.26 -7.48 7.93
CA ASP A 444 -38.44 -8.11 8.99
C ASP A 444 -39.33 -8.59 10.18
N ALA A 445 -38.71 -8.98 11.31
CA ALA A 445 -39.30 -9.80 12.40
C ALA A 445 -40.02 -9.08 13.58
N ASP A 446 -40.49 -9.94 14.51
CA ASP A 446 -41.02 -9.75 15.88
C ASP A 446 -42.39 -9.03 16.09
N ASN A 447 -43.44 -9.58 16.76
CA ASN A 447 -43.61 -10.35 18.02
C ASN A 447 -43.68 -9.40 19.26
N SER A 448 -44.65 -9.47 20.21
CA SER A 448 -45.59 -10.53 20.63
C SER A 448 -46.88 -10.00 21.31
N SER A 449 -47.91 -10.86 21.39
CA SER A 449 -48.85 -11.13 22.54
C SER A 449 -49.59 -9.97 23.29
N THR A 450 -50.80 -10.11 23.87
CA THR A 450 -51.72 -11.25 24.11
C THR A 450 -53.15 -10.73 24.37
N THR A 451 -54.21 -11.49 24.04
CA THR A 451 -55.34 -11.86 24.95
C THR A 451 -56.30 -12.85 24.27
N ASN A 452 -56.90 -13.72 25.09
CA ASN A 452 -57.82 -14.83 24.76
C ASN A 452 -59.20 -14.31 24.24
N ASP A 453 -60.17 -15.10 23.74
CA ASP A 453 -60.57 -16.47 24.11
C ASP A 453 -61.20 -17.33 22.99
N GLU A 454 -61.16 -18.65 23.23
CA GLU A 454 -61.98 -19.76 22.70
C GLU A 454 -62.33 -19.81 21.19
N SER A 455 -61.44 -20.45 20.42
CA SER A 455 -61.74 -20.94 19.08
C SER A 455 -62.42 -22.32 19.09
N ASN A 456 -63.62 -22.37 18.53
CA ASN A 456 -64.39 -23.57 18.20
C ASN A 456 -63.56 -24.62 17.44
N VAL A 457 -63.72 -25.92 17.74
CA VAL A 457 -63.00 -27.00 17.04
C VAL A 457 -63.57 -27.17 15.64
N GLN A 458 -62.81 -26.76 14.62
CA GLN A 458 -63.01 -27.18 13.24
C GLN A 458 -61.81 -28.03 12.82
N ASP A 459 -62.08 -29.30 12.49
CA ASP A 459 -61.08 -30.20 11.92
C ASP A 459 -60.54 -29.64 10.60
N THR A 460 -59.31 -29.14 10.63
CA THR A 460 -58.59 -28.76 9.42
C THR A 460 -58.20 -30.02 8.66
N ILE A 461 -58.88 -30.30 7.56
CA ILE A 461 -58.54 -31.42 6.67
C ILE A 461 -57.15 -31.16 6.06
N THR A 462 -56.13 -31.75 6.68
CA THR A 462 -54.75 -31.74 6.21
C THR A 462 -54.54 -32.77 5.11
N GLU A 463 -53.96 -32.34 3.99
CA GLU A 463 -53.53 -33.24 2.92
C GLU A 463 -52.05 -33.60 3.11
N LYS A 464 -51.72 -34.90 3.02
CA LYS A 464 -50.33 -35.35 3.03
C LYS A 464 -49.74 -35.13 1.64
N VAL A 465 -48.85 -34.15 1.51
CA VAL A 465 -48.16 -33.81 0.27
C VAL A 465 -46.69 -34.23 0.39
N LEU A 466 -46.16 -34.89 -0.65
CA LEU A 466 -44.76 -35.31 -0.69
C LEU A 466 -43.86 -34.07 -0.94
N LYS A 467 -43.07 -33.67 0.06
CA LYS A 467 -42.20 -32.49 -0.04
C LYS A 467 -40.74 -32.90 -0.11
N LYS A 468 -40.02 -32.36 -1.11
CA LYS A 468 -38.56 -32.49 -1.22
C LYS A 468 -37.88 -31.57 -0.20
N ARG A 469 -36.89 -32.09 0.51
CA ARG A 469 -36.01 -31.36 1.43
C ARG A 469 -34.56 -31.62 1.06
N THR A 470 -33.75 -30.56 1.09
CA THR A 470 -32.31 -30.64 0.80
C THR A 470 -31.53 -30.31 2.07
N PHE A 471 -30.71 -31.25 2.51
CA PHE A 471 -29.76 -31.06 3.61
C PHE A 471 -28.35 -30.89 3.04
N ARG A 472 -27.54 -30.07 3.71
CA ARG A 472 -26.11 -29.91 3.40
C ARG A 472 -25.30 -30.20 4.64
N VAL A 473 -24.41 -31.18 4.56
CA VAL A 473 -23.52 -31.57 5.64
C VAL A 473 -22.09 -31.13 5.26
N PRO A 474 -21.41 -30.29 6.04
CA PRO A 474 -20.05 -29.86 5.73
C PRO A 474 -19.10 -31.06 5.81
N LEU A 475 -18.23 -31.21 4.81
CA LEU A 475 -17.19 -32.23 4.76
C LEU A 475 -15.84 -31.64 5.21
N LYS A 476 -15.00 -32.46 5.83
CA LYS A 476 -13.69 -32.02 6.33
C LYS A 476 -12.67 -32.03 5.19
N VAL A 477 -12.25 -30.84 4.78
CA VAL A 477 -11.14 -30.61 3.83
C VAL A 477 -9.82 -30.52 4.60
N THR A 478 -8.81 -31.29 4.20
CA THR A 478 -7.45 -31.24 4.78
C THR A 478 -6.42 -31.13 3.67
N GLU A 479 -5.60 -30.07 3.63
CA GLU A 479 -4.55 -29.94 2.63
C GLU A 479 -3.42 -30.96 2.89
N LYS A 480 -3.05 -31.71 1.84
CA LYS A 480 -1.98 -32.73 1.78
C LYS A 480 -0.79 -32.27 0.91
N THR A 481 -0.86 -31.07 0.33
CA THR A 481 0.12 -30.50 -0.62
C THR A 481 1.57 -30.65 -0.15
N ALA A 482 2.39 -31.36 -0.93
CA ALA A 482 3.82 -31.50 -0.72
C ALA A 482 4.64 -30.75 -1.78
N GLY A 483 5.91 -30.45 -1.47
CA GLY A 483 6.83 -29.77 -2.38
C GLY A 483 6.70 -28.24 -2.40
N PRO A 484 7.21 -27.53 -3.43
CA PRO A 484 7.38 -26.07 -3.40
C PRO A 484 6.12 -25.22 -3.18
N ALA A 485 4.93 -25.79 -3.40
CA ALA A 485 3.64 -25.12 -3.20
C ALA A 485 3.01 -25.34 -1.81
N SER A 486 3.66 -26.13 -0.93
CA SER A 486 3.22 -26.33 0.45
C SER A 486 3.28 -25.04 1.26
N THR A 487 2.31 -24.84 2.13
CA THR A 487 2.38 -23.80 3.18
C THR A 487 3.31 -24.25 4.31
N LEU A 488 3.98 -23.28 4.95
CA LEU A 488 4.78 -23.53 6.15
C LEU A 488 3.88 -24.07 7.27
N SER A 489 4.34 -25.13 7.95
CA SER A 489 3.70 -25.57 9.19
C SER A 489 3.81 -24.49 10.26
N LYS A 490 2.96 -24.54 11.29
CA LYS A 490 2.96 -23.55 12.37
C LYS A 490 4.30 -23.51 13.12
N GLU A 491 4.93 -24.68 13.25
CA GLU A 491 6.23 -24.89 13.88
C GLU A 491 7.33 -24.25 13.03
N LEU A 492 7.41 -24.58 11.74
CA LEU A 492 8.41 -24.02 10.81
C LEU A 492 8.25 -22.50 10.64
N TYR A 493 7.02 -21.99 10.61
CA TYR A 493 6.74 -20.57 10.57
C TYR A 493 7.24 -19.87 11.85
N SER A 494 6.99 -20.46 13.03
CA SER A 494 7.46 -19.92 14.31
C SER A 494 9.00 -19.93 14.41
N GLU A 495 9.66 -20.98 13.93
CA GLU A 495 11.13 -21.06 13.86
C GLU A 495 11.70 -20.00 12.92
N ALA A 496 11.16 -19.89 11.70
CA ALA A 496 11.59 -18.90 10.71
C ALA A 496 11.42 -17.47 11.23
N LYS A 497 10.30 -17.18 11.90
CA LYS A 497 10.05 -15.89 12.55
C LYS A 497 11.06 -15.62 13.66
N SER A 498 11.28 -16.57 14.58
CA SER A 498 12.26 -16.41 15.67
C SER A 498 13.67 -16.16 15.14
N ARG A 499 14.07 -16.85 14.07
CA ARG A 499 15.36 -16.63 13.40
C ARG A 499 15.48 -15.24 12.77
N LEU A 500 14.42 -14.74 12.14
CA LEU A 500 14.37 -13.38 11.60
C LEU A 500 14.42 -12.33 12.71
N ASP A 501 13.70 -12.53 13.82
CA ASP A 501 13.71 -11.61 14.96
C ASP A 501 15.10 -11.48 15.60
N VAL A 502 15.88 -12.57 15.66
CA VAL A 502 17.29 -12.55 16.11
C VAL A 502 18.20 -11.77 15.15
N LEU A 503 18.01 -11.93 13.83
CA LEU A 503 18.79 -11.17 12.83
C LEU A 503 18.43 -9.68 12.86
N ASN A 504 17.13 -9.36 12.89
CA ASN A 504 16.63 -7.99 12.95
C ASN A 504 17.13 -7.25 14.21
N LYS A 505 17.21 -7.93 15.37
CA LYS A 505 17.81 -7.36 16.59
C LYS A 505 19.29 -7.02 16.42
N LYS A 506 20.08 -7.92 15.83
CA LYS A 506 21.51 -7.66 15.54
C LYS A 506 21.71 -6.51 14.56
N ASP A 507 20.89 -6.43 13.51
CA ASP A 507 20.94 -5.33 12.54
C ASP A 507 20.49 -3.99 13.15
N ALA A 508 19.55 -4.00 14.09
CA ALA A 508 19.13 -2.81 14.83
C ALA A 508 20.19 -2.35 15.83
N GLU A 509 20.82 -3.27 16.56
CA GLU A 509 21.92 -3.01 17.49
C GLU A 509 23.15 -2.45 16.76
N ARG A 510 23.52 -3.03 15.60
CA ARG A 510 24.57 -2.50 14.73
C ARG A 510 24.28 -1.08 14.25
N ARG A 511 23.04 -0.81 13.82
CA ARG A 511 22.61 0.54 13.40
C ARG A 511 22.67 1.54 14.55
N ARG A 512 22.11 1.20 15.71
CA ARG A 512 22.17 2.03 16.94
C ARG A 512 23.62 2.32 17.36
N THR A 513 24.51 1.34 17.27
CA THR A 513 25.93 1.50 17.61
C THR A 513 26.61 2.48 16.65
N ALA A 514 26.40 2.34 15.34
CA ALA A 514 26.94 3.25 14.33
C ALA A 514 26.36 4.67 14.45
N GLU A 515 25.05 4.81 14.72
CA GLU A 515 24.40 6.10 14.95
C GLU A 515 24.98 6.82 16.18
N LEU A 516 25.15 6.11 17.31
CA LEU A 516 25.72 6.68 18.52
C LEU A 516 27.21 7.03 18.36
N LYS A 517 27.97 6.23 17.61
CA LYS A 517 29.35 6.57 17.22
C LYS A 517 29.40 7.87 16.42
N ASN A 518 28.57 7.99 15.37
CA ASN A 518 28.49 9.20 14.54
C ASN A 518 28.03 10.42 15.34
N ASN A 519 27.06 10.25 16.24
CA ASN A 519 26.56 11.33 17.11
C ASN A 519 27.64 11.81 18.09
N LEU A 520 28.43 10.89 18.65
CA LEU A 520 29.57 11.22 19.51
C LEU A 520 30.65 11.98 18.74
N GLU A 521 31.06 11.47 17.57
CA GLU A 521 32.07 12.08 16.71
C GLU A 521 31.65 13.49 16.26
N SER A 522 30.39 13.64 15.82
CA SER A 522 29.81 14.94 15.43
C SER A 522 29.73 15.93 16.58
N TYR A 523 29.42 15.46 17.80
CA TYR A 523 29.43 16.31 18.98
C TYR A 523 30.85 16.77 19.31
N ILE A 524 31.85 15.89 19.25
CA ILE A 524 33.26 16.23 19.50
C ILE A 524 33.73 17.31 18.53
N TYR A 525 33.55 17.11 17.22
CA TYR A 525 33.97 18.08 16.21
C TYR A 525 33.27 19.43 16.36
N SER A 526 31.94 19.43 16.45
CA SER A 526 31.17 20.68 16.55
C SER A 526 31.37 21.43 17.87
N MET A 527 31.86 20.77 18.93
CA MET A 527 32.24 21.43 20.18
C MET A 527 33.67 21.95 20.15
N LYS A 528 34.62 21.25 19.52
CA LYS A 528 35.99 21.76 19.32
C LYS A 528 35.99 23.02 18.45
N GLU A 529 35.29 23.00 17.32
CA GLU A 529 35.09 24.15 16.43
C GLU A 529 34.54 25.38 17.19
N LYS A 530 33.47 25.20 17.98
CA LYS A 530 32.88 26.28 18.78
C LYS A 530 33.81 26.80 19.88
N LEU A 531 34.63 25.95 20.50
CA LEU A 531 35.60 26.37 21.52
C LEU A 531 36.74 27.21 20.94
N GLU A 532 37.11 26.98 19.67
CA GLU A 532 38.17 27.69 18.97
C GLU A 532 37.66 28.98 18.30
N GLU A 533 36.51 28.94 17.62
CA GLU A 533 36.03 30.05 16.79
C GLU A 533 34.96 30.95 17.44
N SER A 534 34.17 30.44 18.40
CA SER A 534 33.02 31.18 18.92
C SER A 534 33.38 32.18 20.02
N THR A 535 33.42 33.46 19.65
CA THR A 535 33.52 34.58 20.60
C THR A 535 32.40 34.60 21.63
N ASP A 536 31.19 34.17 21.27
CA ASP A 536 30.06 34.02 22.20
C ASP A 536 30.33 32.91 23.23
N MET A 537 30.91 31.77 22.81
CA MET A 537 31.24 30.66 23.72
C MET A 537 32.34 31.05 24.71
N LEU A 538 33.35 31.80 24.26
CA LEU A 538 34.39 32.38 25.12
C LEU A 538 33.82 33.34 26.18
N ALA A 539 32.75 34.08 25.85
CA ALA A 539 32.12 35.05 26.75
C ALA A 539 31.25 34.39 27.86
N VAL A 540 30.69 33.20 27.61
CA VAL A 540 29.79 32.49 28.55
C VAL A 540 30.46 31.36 29.35
N SER A 541 31.77 31.18 29.21
CA SER A 541 32.54 30.12 29.88
C SER A 541 33.77 30.69 30.59
N THR A 542 34.18 30.04 31.67
CA THR A 542 35.48 30.27 32.31
C THR A 542 36.60 29.54 31.55
N GLU A 543 37.83 30.03 31.70
CA GLU A 543 39.02 29.40 31.11
C GLU A 543 39.20 27.95 31.62
N GLN A 544 39.03 27.74 32.94
CA GLN A 544 39.10 26.42 33.56
C GLN A 544 38.02 25.45 33.06
N GLU A 545 36.77 25.91 32.87
CA GLU A 545 35.73 25.09 32.23
C GLU A 545 36.16 24.65 30.83
N ARG A 546 36.64 25.59 29.99
CA ARG A 546 37.09 25.28 28.63
C ARG A 546 38.27 24.32 28.61
N GLU A 547 39.32 24.55 29.39
CA GLU A 547 40.48 23.66 29.47
C GLU A 547 40.07 22.23 29.86
N SER A 548 39.24 22.09 30.90
CA SER A 548 38.75 20.78 31.36
C SER A 548 37.91 20.07 30.30
N PHE A 549 37.08 20.81 29.56
CA PHE A 549 36.22 20.26 28.52
C PHE A 549 37.01 19.93 27.24
N THR A 550 37.96 20.76 26.81
CA THR A 550 38.89 20.47 25.70
C THR A 550 39.75 19.24 25.98
N ALA A 551 40.22 19.08 27.22
CA ALA A 551 40.93 17.88 27.66
C ALA A 551 40.01 16.65 27.56
N LYS A 552 38.77 16.72 28.06
CA LYS A 552 37.81 15.60 28.01
C LYS A 552 37.36 15.26 26.58
N LEU A 553 37.14 16.26 25.72
CA LEU A 553 36.86 16.08 24.29
C LEU A 553 38.00 15.35 23.58
N SER A 554 39.25 15.63 23.95
CA SER A 554 40.42 14.97 23.36
C SER A 554 40.61 13.55 23.91
N GLU A 555 40.44 13.33 25.22
CA GLU A 555 40.43 12.00 25.84
C GLU A 555 39.40 11.05 25.17
N VAL A 556 38.18 11.54 24.94
CA VAL A 556 37.11 10.75 24.30
C VAL A 556 37.35 10.57 22.80
N GLN A 557 38.01 11.52 22.12
CA GLN A 557 38.42 11.39 20.72
C GLN A 557 39.56 10.36 20.55
N ASP A 558 40.55 10.38 21.44
CA ASP A 558 41.64 9.41 21.42
C ASP A 558 41.10 7.99 21.69
N TRP A 559 40.18 7.85 22.66
CA TRP A 559 39.47 6.59 22.88
C TRP A 559 38.70 6.13 21.64
N LEU A 560 37.99 7.03 20.94
CA LEU A 560 37.20 6.73 19.75
C LEU A 560 38.03 6.10 18.61
N TYR A 561 39.30 6.49 18.48
CA TYR A 561 40.23 5.98 17.46
C TYR A 561 41.14 4.84 17.92
N MET A 562 41.20 4.54 19.22
CA MET A 562 42.00 3.44 19.77
C MET A 562 41.11 2.25 20.18
N ASP A 563 40.37 2.36 21.29
CA ASP A 563 39.57 1.26 21.84
C ASP A 563 38.11 1.28 21.33
N GLY A 564 37.66 2.42 20.78
CA GLY A 564 36.29 2.68 20.36
C GLY A 564 35.87 2.02 19.04
N GLU A 565 36.68 1.15 18.43
CA GLU A 565 36.27 0.43 17.20
C GLU A 565 35.33 -0.75 17.50
N GLU A 566 35.53 -1.47 18.60
CA GLU A 566 34.71 -2.64 19.02
C GLU A 566 33.70 -2.33 20.15
N ALA A 567 33.64 -1.07 20.59
CA ALA A 567 32.82 -0.63 21.71
C ALA A 567 31.30 -0.80 21.47
N GLN A 568 30.55 -1.01 22.55
CA GLN A 568 29.11 -1.25 22.49
C GLN A 568 28.29 0.06 22.43
N ALA A 569 27.06 -0.02 21.94
CA ALA A 569 26.14 1.13 21.85
C ALA A 569 26.04 1.96 23.14
N ASN A 570 25.99 1.30 24.31
CA ASN A 570 25.89 1.98 25.59
C ASN A 570 27.16 2.77 25.96
N GLU A 571 28.35 2.31 25.54
CA GLU A 571 29.62 2.97 25.83
C GLU A 571 29.80 4.29 25.07
N PHE A 572 29.29 4.36 23.84
CA PHE A 572 29.19 5.60 23.07
C PHE A 572 28.18 6.56 23.70
N GLN A 573 27.03 6.04 24.15
CA GLN A 573 26.01 6.83 24.85
C GLN A 573 26.55 7.44 26.14
N GLU A 574 27.17 6.64 27.01
CA GLU A 574 27.73 7.10 28.29
C GLU A 574 28.80 8.19 28.09
N ARG A 575 29.66 8.06 27.09
CA ARG A 575 30.67 9.08 26.76
C ARG A 575 30.05 10.34 26.14
N LEU A 576 29.03 10.19 25.29
CA LEU A 576 28.27 11.33 24.77
C LEU A 576 27.57 12.09 25.89
N ASP A 577 26.97 11.39 26.86
CA ASP A 577 26.29 12.00 28.00
C ASP A 577 27.28 12.68 28.97
N GLN A 578 28.48 12.12 29.16
CA GLN A 578 29.57 12.79 29.89
C GLN A 578 29.99 14.11 29.21
N LEU A 579 30.16 14.11 27.89
CA LEU A 579 30.50 15.32 27.14
C LEU A 579 29.37 16.36 27.17
N LYS A 580 28.11 15.92 26.99
CA LYS A 580 26.92 16.78 27.09
C LYS A 580 26.75 17.39 28.46
N ALA A 581 27.01 16.65 29.54
CA ALA A 581 26.95 17.18 30.90
C ALA A 581 27.91 18.37 31.13
N MET A 582 29.01 18.46 30.36
CA MET A 582 29.94 19.60 30.38
C MET A 582 29.58 20.67 29.33
N GLY A 583 29.29 20.27 28.09
CA GLY A 583 29.11 21.18 26.96
C GLY A 583 27.72 21.83 26.89
N ASP A 584 26.65 21.09 27.17
CA ASP A 584 25.27 21.57 27.01
C ASP A 584 24.93 22.76 27.96
N PRO A 585 25.42 22.81 29.21
CA PRO A 585 25.28 24.01 30.05
C PRO A 585 25.96 25.25 29.47
N ILE A 586 27.05 25.10 28.71
CA ILE A 586 27.75 26.22 28.04
C ILE A 586 26.98 26.62 26.79
N LEU A 587 26.53 25.66 25.96
CA LEU A 587 25.66 25.91 24.81
C LEU A 587 24.36 26.61 25.20
N PHE A 588 23.75 26.23 26.32
CA PHE A 588 22.54 26.86 26.86
C PHE A 588 22.79 28.30 27.31
N ARG A 589 23.91 28.59 28.00
CA ARG A 589 24.30 29.97 28.32
C ARG A 589 24.52 30.80 27.04
N MET A 590 25.12 30.20 26.01
CA MET A 590 25.40 30.83 24.71
C MET A 590 24.13 31.14 23.90
N SER A 591 23.18 30.21 23.79
CA SER A 591 21.92 30.44 23.06
C SER A 591 21.08 31.52 23.75
N GLU A 592 20.99 31.47 25.08
CA GLU A 592 20.24 32.45 25.88
C GLU A 592 20.86 33.85 25.87
N LEU A 593 22.15 34.01 25.55
CA LEU A 593 22.79 35.32 25.37
C LEU A 593 22.11 36.15 24.27
N LYS A 594 21.68 35.49 23.18
CA LYS A 594 20.95 36.12 22.06
C LYS A 594 19.43 36.00 22.21
N ALA A 595 18.93 34.87 22.73
CA ALA A 595 17.49 34.63 22.83
C ALA A 595 16.79 35.51 23.88
N ARG A 596 17.39 35.74 25.07
CA ARG A 596 16.73 36.55 26.12
C ARG A 596 16.51 38.02 25.68
N PRO A 597 17.50 38.76 25.14
CA PRO A 597 17.27 40.13 24.67
C PRO A 597 16.19 40.22 23.57
N ALA A 598 16.15 39.23 22.67
CA ALA A 598 15.12 39.14 21.63
C ALA A 598 13.73 38.92 22.25
N ALA A 599 13.58 37.96 23.16
CA ALA A 599 12.32 37.68 23.86
C ALA A 599 11.83 38.88 24.68
N CYS A 600 12.72 39.55 25.42
CA CYS A 600 12.39 40.80 26.12
C CYS A 600 11.97 41.93 25.16
N GLY A 601 12.62 42.04 23.99
CA GLY A 601 12.22 42.95 22.93
C GLY A 601 10.81 42.68 22.40
N SER A 602 10.51 41.43 22.03
CA SER A 602 9.18 40.99 21.59
C SER A 602 8.11 41.23 22.67
N ALA A 603 8.43 40.95 23.94
CA ALA A 603 7.51 41.20 25.06
C ALA A 603 7.18 42.69 25.22
N ARG A 604 8.18 43.58 25.09
CA ARG A 604 7.98 45.05 25.14
C ARG A 604 7.20 45.58 23.94
N LEU A 605 7.42 45.03 22.74
CA LEU A 605 6.61 45.34 21.56
C LEU A 605 5.14 44.95 21.81
N TYR A 606 4.89 43.73 22.29
CA TYR A 606 3.54 43.25 22.61
C TYR A 606 2.87 44.09 23.71
N LEU A 607 3.60 44.49 24.77
CA LEU A 607 3.08 45.40 25.79
C LEU A 607 2.70 46.78 25.21
N THR A 608 3.47 47.28 24.24
CA THR A 608 3.18 48.55 23.54
C THR A 608 1.97 48.44 22.61
N GLU A 609 1.81 47.30 21.94
CA GLU A 609 0.61 47.00 21.14
C GLU A 609 -0.63 46.83 22.02
N LEU A 610 -0.49 46.16 23.16
CA LEU A 610 -1.57 45.97 24.13
C LEU A 610 -2.09 47.32 24.65
N GLN A 611 -1.23 48.31 24.90
CA GLN A 611 -1.66 49.67 25.22
C GLN A 611 -2.51 50.32 24.11
N LYS A 612 -2.24 50.01 22.82
CA LYS A 612 -3.09 50.46 21.70
C LYS A 612 -4.41 49.70 21.65
N ILE A 613 -4.38 48.39 21.90
CA ILE A 613 -5.58 47.52 21.93
C ILE A 613 -6.54 47.97 23.03
N VAL A 614 -6.04 48.22 24.24
CA VAL A 614 -6.85 48.70 25.37
C VAL A 614 -7.45 50.08 25.08
N LYS A 615 -6.65 51.04 24.57
CA LYS A 615 -7.17 52.36 24.12
C LYS A 615 -8.22 52.25 23.00
N ASN A 616 -8.09 51.26 22.12
CA ASN A 616 -9.08 51.00 21.07
C ASN A 616 -10.34 50.32 21.63
N TRP A 617 -10.26 49.54 22.71
CA TRP A 617 -11.44 48.98 23.37
C TRP A 617 -12.35 50.07 23.95
N ASP A 618 -11.79 51.18 24.47
CA ASP A 618 -12.57 52.30 24.98
C ASP A 618 -13.51 52.93 23.92
N THR A 619 -13.09 52.93 22.65
CA THR A 619 -13.87 53.51 21.53
C THR A 619 -14.66 52.46 20.75
N SER A 620 -14.05 51.31 20.44
CA SER A 620 -14.65 50.26 19.59
C SER A 620 -15.45 49.20 20.36
N LYS A 621 -15.16 49.00 21.66
CA LYS A 621 -15.78 47.96 22.50
C LYS A 621 -16.20 48.45 23.90
N PRO A 622 -16.99 49.54 24.03
CA PRO A 622 -17.36 50.12 25.33
C PRO A 622 -18.25 49.23 26.22
N TRP A 623 -18.66 48.05 25.75
CA TRP A 623 -19.42 47.07 26.52
C TRP A 623 -18.57 46.09 27.34
N LEU A 624 -17.23 46.10 27.16
CA LEU A 624 -16.35 45.21 27.89
C LEU A 624 -16.42 45.52 29.39
N PRO A 625 -16.51 44.52 30.29
CA PRO A 625 -16.56 44.78 31.73
C PRO A 625 -15.26 45.45 32.18
N LYS A 626 -15.33 46.68 32.71
CA LYS A 626 -14.15 47.45 33.13
C LYS A 626 -13.17 46.63 33.97
N LYS A 627 -13.68 45.93 34.99
CA LYS A 627 -12.92 45.00 35.83
C LYS A 627 -12.05 44.01 35.03
N ARG A 628 -12.53 43.48 33.90
CA ARG A 628 -11.77 42.55 33.04
C ARG A 628 -10.69 43.25 32.21
N VAL A 629 -10.93 44.50 31.82
CA VAL A 629 -9.93 45.35 31.16
C VAL A 629 -8.86 45.78 32.17
N ASP A 630 -9.27 46.18 33.38
CA ASP A 630 -8.39 46.51 34.50
C ASP A 630 -7.52 45.30 34.92
N GLU A 631 -8.10 44.09 34.92
CA GLU A 631 -7.37 42.82 35.10
C GLU A 631 -6.29 42.62 34.01
N VAL A 632 -6.58 42.91 32.74
CA VAL A 632 -5.60 42.82 31.64
C VAL A 632 -4.48 43.87 31.78
N VAL A 633 -4.81 45.10 32.14
CA VAL A 633 -3.82 46.17 32.40
C VAL A 633 -2.94 45.81 33.60
N SER A 634 -3.53 45.36 34.71
CA SER A 634 -2.77 44.93 35.89
C SER A 634 -1.81 43.78 35.60
N GLU A 635 -2.21 42.81 34.78
CA GLU A 635 -1.34 41.69 34.38
C GLU A 635 -0.24 42.14 33.40
N ALA A 636 -0.51 43.12 32.53
CA ALA A 636 0.49 43.74 31.68
C ALA A 636 1.55 44.52 32.50
N ASP A 637 1.11 45.27 33.51
CA ASP A 637 2.00 45.98 34.43
C ASP A 637 2.83 45.00 35.28
N LYS A 638 2.23 43.92 35.80
CA LYS A 638 2.99 42.84 36.49
C LYS A 638 4.05 42.21 35.58
N LEU A 639 3.72 41.96 34.31
CA LEU A 639 4.68 41.43 33.34
C LEU A 639 5.81 42.44 33.09
N LYS A 640 5.49 43.73 32.96
CA LYS A 640 6.47 44.81 32.79
C LYS A 640 7.43 44.90 33.98
N THR A 641 6.89 44.95 35.21
CA THR A 641 7.71 45.00 36.43
C THR A 641 8.56 43.75 36.58
N TRP A 642 8.00 42.55 36.33
CA TRP A 642 8.76 41.30 36.37
C TRP A 642 9.91 41.27 35.35
N LEU A 643 9.69 41.79 34.14
CA LEU A 643 10.76 41.93 33.13
C LEU A 643 11.86 42.88 33.62
N GLU A 644 11.49 44.07 34.12
CA GLU A 644 12.43 45.06 34.64
C GLU A 644 13.27 44.52 35.82
N GLU A 645 12.63 43.82 36.76
CA GLU A 645 13.27 43.12 37.89
C GLU A 645 14.23 42.01 37.43
N LYS A 646 13.78 41.16 36.50
CA LYS A 646 14.58 40.03 36.00
C LYS A 646 15.74 40.46 35.10
N GLU A 647 15.57 41.49 34.28
CA GLU A 647 16.66 42.10 33.52
C GLU A 647 17.68 42.79 34.44
N ALA A 648 17.24 43.43 35.54
CA ALA A 648 18.14 43.96 36.55
C ALA A 648 18.93 42.86 37.27
N LEU A 649 18.26 41.78 37.68
CA LEU A 649 18.90 40.61 38.29
C LEU A 649 19.92 39.97 37.33
N GLN A 650 19.56 39.76 36.07
CA GLN A 650 20.45 39.20 35.06
C GLN A 650 21.68 40.07 34.75
N LYS A 651 21.58 41.40 34.89
CA LYS A 651 22.75 42.31 34.79
C LYS A 651 23.71 42.19 35.98
N SER A 652 23.22 41.74 37.14
CA SER A 652 24.04 41.46 38.33
C SER A 652 24.60 40.02 38.39
N THR A 653 24.04 39.12 37.59
CA THR A 653 24.44 37.71 37.52
C THR A 653 25.66 37.52 36.60
N PRO A 654 26.72 36.80 37.01
CA PRO A 654 27.87 36.51 36.16
C PRO A 654 27.49 35.80 34.85
N VAL A 655 28.08 36.23 33.73
CA VAL A 655 27.75 35.72 32.37
C VAL A 655 28.02 34.22 32.21
N HIS A 656 28.96 33.68 32.98
CA HIS A 656 29.29 32.24 33.04
C HIS A 656 28.49 31.44 34.07
N SER A 657 27.48 32.04 34.72
CA SER A 657 26.59 31.32 35.65
C SER A 657 25.21 31.07 35.03
N SER A 658 24.39 30.24 35.68
CA SER A 658 23.04 29.96 35.21
C SER A 658 22.22 31.24 35.06
N PRO A 659 21.44 31.41 33.96
CA PRO A 659 20.62 32.60 33.75
C PRO A 659 19.63 32.86 34.88
N ALA A 660 19.38 34.14 35.19
CA ALA A 660 18.44 34.56 36.23
C ALA A 660 16.96 34.36 35.83
N PHE A 661 16.71 34.19 34.53
CA PHE A 661 15.46 33.81 33.88
C PHE A 661 15.79 33.33 32.46
N THR A 662 14.86 32.67 31.79
CA THR A 662 15.06 32.15 30.42
C THR A 662 14.21 32.88 29.38
N SER A 663 14.57 32.77 28.10
CA SER A 663 13.75 33.26 26.99
C SER A 663 12.37 32.57 26.96
N GLU A 664 12.32 31.27 27.23
CA GLU A 664 11.08 30.48 27.35
C GLU A 664 10.17 30.99 28.47
N GLU A 665 10.71 31.34 29.65
CA GLU A 665 9.91 31.96 30.74
C GLU A 665 9.24 33.27 30.29
N VAL A 666 9.90 34.07 29.46
CA VAL A 666 9.33 35.28 28.87
C VAL A 666 8.20 34.94 27.91
N TYR A 667 8.42 34.00 26.98
CA TYR A 667 7.40 33.59 26.00
C TYR A 667 6.15 33.01 26.67
N GLN A 668 6.31 32.13 27.67
CA GLN A 668 5.18 31.58 28.44
C GLN A 668 4.36 32.66 29.15
N LYS A 669 5.01 33.68 29.72
CA LYS A 669 4.33 34.81 30.37
C LYS A 669 3.62 35.73 29.37
N VAL A 670 4.21 35.98 28.21
CA VAL A 670 3.57 36.72 27.11
C VAL A 670 2.35 35.96 26.58
N LEU A 671 2.47 34.65 26.37
CA LEU A 671 1.37 33.78 25.92
C LEU A 671 0.21 33.76 26.93
N ALA A 672 0.51 33.66 28.22
CA ALA A 672 -0.50 33.76 29.28
C ALA A 672 -1.26 35.09 29.26
N LEU A 673 -0.57 36.21 28.97
CA LEU A 673 -1.20 37.52 28.79
C LEU A 673 -2.04 37.57 27.50
N GLN A 674 -1.53 37.08 26.37
CA GLN A 674 -2.26 36.98 25.09
C GLN A 674 -3.56 36.16 25.21
N ASN A 675 -3.54 35.08 25.98
CA ASN A 675 -4.73 34.26 26.26
C ASN A 675 -5.78 35.03 27.08
N LYS A 676 -5.37 35.85 28.06
CA LYS A 676 -6.29 36.75 28.80
C LYS A 676 -6.86 37.84 27.87
N VAL A 677 -6.01 38.47 27.06
CA VAL A 677 -6.38 39.55 26.13
C VAL A 677 -7.38 39.05 25.09
N SER A 678 -7.13 37.88 24.50
CA SER A 678 -8.05 37.27 23.52
C SER A 678 -9.38 36.83 24.15
N SER A 679 -9.36 36.32 25.39
CA SER A 679 -10.58 36.01 26.16
C SER A 679 -11.45 37.26 26.37
N VAL A 680 -10.86 38.40 26.75
CA VAL A 680 -11.59 39.67 26.89
C VAL A 680 -12.05 40.20 25.53
N ASN A 681 -11.21 40.13 24.49
CA ASN A 681 -11.53 40.61 23.14
C ASN A 681 -12.71 39.86 22.50
N ARG A 682 -12.92 38.59 22.90
CA ARG A 682 -14.01 37.71 22.43
C ARG A 682 -15.36 37.96 23.11
N ILE A 683 -15.44 38.79 24.16
CA ILE A 683 -16.72 39.08 24.84
C ILE A 683 -17.67 39.79 23.84
N PRO A 684 -18.81 39.18 23.46
CA PRO A 684 -19.70 39.72 22.45
C PRO A 684 -20.45 40.95 22.97
N LYS A 685 -20.85 41.85 22.07
CA LYS A 685 -21.68 42.99 22.41
C LYS A 685 -23.02 42.51 23.01
N PRO A 686 -23.46 43.03 24.18
CA PRO A 686 -24.75 42.67 24.75
C PRO A 686 -25.87 42.89 23.74
N LYS A 687 -26.67 41.85 23.49
CA LYS A 687 -27.87 41.97 22.64
C LYS A 687 -28.82 42.99 23.30
N PRO A 688 -29.43 43.92 22.54
CA PRO A 688 -30.35 44.90 23.11
C PRO A 688 -31.50 44.18 23.84
N LYS A 689 -31.85 44.64 25.04
CA LYS A 689 -32.93 44.06 25.84
C LYS A 689 -34.26 44.20 25.10
N VAL A 690 -34.85 43.08 24.69
CA VAL A 690 -36.26 42.99 24.36
C VAL A 690 -37.04 42.82 25.67
N GLU A 691 -37.77 43.86 26.08
CA GLU A 691 -38.69 43.75 27.20
C GLU A 691 -39.95 42.97 26.79
N LYS A 692 -39.98 41.66 27.09
CA LYS A 692 -41.27 40.96 27.11
C LYS A 692 -42.07 41.39 28.34
N LYS A 693 -43.32 41.76 28.08
CA LYS A 693 -44.32 42.18 29.05
C LYS A 693 -44.69 41.07 30.05
N PRO A 694 -45.46 41.42 31.09
CA PRO A 694 -45.48 40.61 32.29
C PRO A 694 -46.92 40.30 32.76
N ALA A 695 -47.32 39.03 32.82
CA ALA A 695 -48.74 38.65 32.94
C ALA A 695 -49.08 37.97 34.27
N LYS A 696 -49.71 38.72 35.18
CA LYS A 696 -50.93 38.21 35.82
C LYS A 696 -52.05 38.36 34.79
N GLU A 697 -52.85 37.31 34.66
CA GLU A 697 -54.29 37.46 34.43
C GLU A 697 -54.91 37.80 35.80
N GLU A 698 -55.97 38.59 35.90
CA GLU A 698 -56.74 39.26 34.86
C GLU A 698 -56.01 40.48 34.26
N ALA A 699 -56.68 41.16 33.32
CA ALA A 699 -56.43 42.51 32.86
C ALA A 699 -55.48 43.38 33.75
N ASN A 700 -54.25 43.60 33.25
CA ASN A 700 -53.13 44.43 33.78
C ASN A 700 -52.19 43.86 34.89
N LYS A 701 -50.96 43.51 34.45
CA LYS A 701 -49.61 43.74 35.06
C LYS A 701 -48.98 42.72 36.08
N GLU A 702 -47.84 42.12 35.66
CA GLU A 702 -46.51 42.02 36.34
C GLU A 702 -45.79 40.69 36.86
N LYS A 703 -45.37 39.77 35.93
CA LYS A 703 -44.12 38.91 35.77
C LYS A 703 -43.76 37.67 36.66
N THR A 704 -42.83 36.85 36.14
CA THR A 704 -42.60 35.37 36.31
C THR A 704 -41.43 34.87 37.19
N ASP A 705 -41.48 33.55 37.42
CA ASP A 705 -40.62 32.62 38.18
C ASP A 705 -39.33 32.08 37.48
N SER A 706 -38.39 31.56 38.29
CA SER A 706 -37.63 30.26 38.29
C SER A 706 -37.17 29.52 36.98
N SER A 707 -36.33 28.46 36.94
CA SER A 707 -35.18 27.93 37.74
C SER A 707 -34.60 26.66 37.07
N GLU A 708 -33.27 26.42 37.13
CA GLU A 708 -32.58 25.08 37.14
C GLU A 708 -32.81 24.10 35.93
N SER A 709 -32.01 23.05 35.61
CA SER A 709 -30.75 22.43 36.12
C SER A 709 -30.11 21.52 35.02
N ALA A 710 -28.82 21.14 35.17
CA ALA A 710 -28.09 19.89 34.75
C ALA A 710 -28.50 19.06 33.48
N SER A 711 -27.63 18.37 32.70
CA SER A 711 -26.19 18.01 32.79
C SER A 711 -25.60 17.52 31.43
N SER A 712 -24.25 17.38 31.39
CA SER A 712 -23.41 16.42 30.61
C SER A 712 -23.26 16.46 29.06
N GLU A 713 -21.97 16.52 28.66
CA GLU A 713 -21.26 15.79 27.57
C GLU A 713 -21.15 16.27 26.10
N SER A 714 -20.00 15.86 25.53
CA SER A 714 -19.59 15.70 24.12
C SER A 714 -18.87 16.83 23.34
N GLU A 715 -18.03 16.35 22.42
CA GLU A 715 -16.89 16.98 21.74
C GLU A 715 -17.24 17.96 20.60
N SER A 716 -16.29 18.85 20.27
CA SER A 716 -15.58 18.86 18.97
C SER A 716 -14.94 20.23 18.64
N THR A 717 -13.89 20.23 17.83
CA THR A 717 -13.21 21.43 17.31
C THR A 717 -12.97 21.30 15.82
N GLU A 718 -13.36 22.31 15.04
CA GLU A 718 -12.64 22.69 13.82
C GLU A 718 -12.84 24.18 13.44
N LYS A 719 -11.95 24.73 12.61
CA LYS A 719 -11.92 26.12 12.13
C LYS A 719 -12.81 26.32 10.89
N PRO A 720 -13.11 27.57 10.49
CA PRO A 720 -12.45 28.13 9.29
C PRO A 720 -12.19 29.68 9.36
N SER A 721 -11.15 30.22 8.71
CA SER A 721 -11.13 31.00 7.44
C SER A 721 -11.67 32.46 7.47
N GLU A 722 -10.99 33.39 6.78
CA GLU A 722 -11.54 34.66 6.23
C GLU A 722 -10.57 35.23 5.16
N SER A 723 -10.98 36.20 4.31
CA SER A 723 -10.35 36.42 2.97
C SER A 723 -10.37 37.87 2.40
N ASP A 724 -9.38 38.19 1.54
CA ASP A 724 -9.36 39.25 0.49
C ASP A 724 -9.47 40.75 0.93
N ALA A 725 -9.11 41.80 0.17
CA ALA A 725 -8.68 42.03 -1.24
C ALA A 725 -7.82 43.34 -1.31
N PRO A 726 -7.55 44.04 -2.45
CA PRO A 726 -7.68 43.73 -3.90
C PRO A 726 -6.43 44.10 -4.78
N GLU A 727 -6.58 43.99 -6.11
CA GLU A 727 -5.56 43.95 -7.20
C GLU A 727 -4.93 45.28 -7.70
N LYS A 728 -3.79 45.16 -8.41
CA LYS A 728 -3.52 45.82 -9.71
C LYS A 728 -2.37 45.18 -10.52
N ASN A 729 -2.51 45.14 -11.84
CA ASN A 729 -1.68 44.41 -12.81
C ASN A 729 -0.25 44.95 -13.04
N ASN A 730 0.67 44.05 -13.44
CA ASN A 730 1.40 44.14 -14.72
C ASN A 730 2.15 42.83 -15.06
N ASP A 731 2.34 42.57 -16.37
CA ASP A 731 3.01 41.39 -16.92
C ASP A 731 4.55 41.41 -16.79
N SER A 732 5.15 40.24 -16.55
CA SER A 732 6.47 39.83 -17.06
C SER A 732 6.66 38.30 -16.95
N GLU A 733 7.32 37.70 -17.93
CA GLU A 733 7.55 36.23 -18.07
C GLU A 733 8.44 35.64 -16.95
N PRO A 734 8.40 34.31 -16.70
CA PRO A 734 9.18 33.66 -15.65
C PRO A 734 10.60 33.24 -16.11
N GLU A 735 11.63 33.63 -15.36
CA GLU A 735 12.96 33.03 -15.46
C GLU A 735 13.03 31.67 -14.75
N SER A 736 13.97 30.84 -15.21
CA SER A 736 14.24 29.48 -14.76
C SER A 736 14.80 29.41 -13.34
N HIS A 737 14.33 28.45 -12.54
CA HIS A 737 14.97 28.04 -11.30
C HIS A 737 15.98 26.91 -11.57
N ASP A 738 17.27 27.16 -11.31
CA ASP A 738 18.32 26.14 -11.31
C ASP A 738 18.25 25.26 -10.04
N GLU A 739 18.62 23.99 -10.20
CA GLU A 739 18.79 23.01 -9.13
C GLU A 739 20.23 23.01 -8.58
N LEU A 740 20.37 22.79 -7.27
CA LEU A 740 21.57 22.24 -6.60
C LEU A 740 21.16 21.37 -5.41
#